data_AF-A0A9E7HIS0-F1
#
_entry.id   AF-A0A9E7HIS0-F1
#
_cell.length_a   1.000
_cell.length_b   1.000
_cell.length_c   1.000
_cell.angle_alpha   90.00
_cell.angle_beta   90.00
_cell.angle_gamma   90.00
#
_symmetry.space_group_name_H-M   'P 1'
#
loop_
_entity.id
_entity.type
_entity.pdbx_description
1 polymer ?
#
loop_
_entity_poly.entity_id
_entity_poly.type
_entity_poly.pdbx_seq_one_letter_code
_entity_poly.pdbx_strand_id
1 'polypeptide(L)'
;MGKVIVRSAAGGGELIETLPQGLVLEIMGRLDLESLCSLAPVCKALRCSVSQSFSSISTLVLSDFSPTTWVLNRILSNNKVLQTLILDCRRLDDYSVEVFAKESIQELVLLRCSMFSSYVFTAIAEKCPKIRMFTVEMRQANEHESAGSCHKALGQMLDRCLYLESLSIKFHADYSHSGNLSSIQLTLPKNVKALLLQPISDWQAKVLIQNIGVDGGSHSSLAGVGISSFEPMFHWLQSLSLVLNNITDELIFNITNNLHQLVELCLEDNPPEEPSLMNDLTNGGLQSLGTFRNLIGLSLSRNRSSLTTFKRVNDIGILVLAEGCKRLESVRLGGFSKVTDAGYVSILHSCKNLKRLQIVNAFFLSDLAFHYLADAPNSLAEVRLISCNLITGETAESLSVCRNLQVLDFSGCKSIADFGLNSISRLSKLTTLDLCGADITDSGLSALGGGSSPIVSLCLRGCKRITDRGMVMMLGGDGVLGNTLLTLDLGYLPGVSDIAVVAVAKVCRQIINLCIRNCFAVTDTSISALGSPERSEGKRSLRKLDLYNCCGLSAVSFRLLRGPFFCGLRWLGVGSTKLLADGKDRFIELGIEKPGLSICISGCEIGCKDGLPPPSSENNSAAMAMLLPHPVSSLAPRVPRYPLPSRLNGRRRKSVSVVQASWQELAGVLIFSAIPFTAVKAVANSSLGEKLRRQLSETKRDAVEKSLRFKALAQKAREASFWYGRGRPCWLGPIPYKYPSYLTGELPGDYGFDVAGLGKDPVALQKYFNFEILHARWAMLASIGVIVPELLEELGFVHFVEPVWWKVGYAKLQGDTLDYLGIPGLHIVGGQGVIIIAICQALLMVGPEYARYCGIEALEPLGLYLPGDINYPGGLLFDPLGLSADPVAFEELKVKEIKNGRLAMVAWIGFYLQAAVTGKGPIQNLLEHVSDPLHNNVTSFIKLM
;
A
#
# COMPACT_ATOMS: atom_id res chain seq x y z
N MET A 1 -12.99 -15.73 40.47
CA MET A 1 -12.38 -15.38 41.77
C MET A 1 -13.25 -14.34 42.46
N GLY A 2 -13.58 -14.57 43.74
CA GLY A 2 -14.62 -13.83 44.49
C GLY A 2 -14.33 -12.34 44.64
N LYS A 3 -15.37 -11.51 44.45
CA LYS A 3 -15.35 -10.08 44.71
C LYS A 3 -15.31 -9.83 46.22
N VAL A 4 -14.17 -9.40 46.76
CA VAL A 4 -14.15 -8.71 48.05
C VAL A 4 -14.50 -7.25 47.78
N ILE A 5 -15.75 -6.89 48.05
CA ILE A 5 -16.21 -5.50 48.07
C ILE A 5 -15.91 -4.98 49.47
N VAL A 6 -14.87 -4.15 49.63
CA VAL A 6 -14.73 -3.34 50.84
C VAL A 6 -15.59 -2.09 50.62
N ARG A 7 -16.80 -2.10 51.19
CA ARG A 7 -17.61 -0.88 51.34
C ARG A 7 -16.94 0.01 52.39
N SER A 8 -16.73 1.28 52.06
CA SER A 8 -16.41 2.32 53.03
C SER A 8 -17.62 2.50 53.95
N ALA A 9 -17.55 1.90 55.14
CA ALA A 9 -18.35 2.32 56.27
C ALA A 9 -17.52 3.33 57.06
N ALA A 10 -18.11 4.48 57.39
CA ALA A 10 -17.52 5.46 58.28
C ALA A 10 -17.18 4.77 59.63
N GLY A 11 -15.88 4.71 59.96
CA GLY A 11 -15.35 4.08 61.16
C GLY A 11 -14.74 2.69 60.89
N GLY A 12 -13.43 2.63 60.60
CA GLY A 12 -12.73 1.36 60.38
C GLY A 12 -11.26 1.52 59.99
N GLY A 13 -10.46 2.15 60.85
CA GLY A 13 -9.01 2.29 60.64
C GLY A 13 -8.16 1.05 60.97
N GLU A 14 -8.75 -0.03 61.53
CA GLU A 14 -7.99 -1.07 62.23
C GLU A 14 -7.93 -2.45 61.52
N LEU A 15 -8.60 -2.63 60.36
CA LEU A 15 -8.75 -3.96 59.74
C LEU A 15 -7.56 -4.43 58.89
N ILE A 16 -6.75 -3.52 58.35
CA ILE A 16 -5.57 -3.88 57.54
C ILE A 16 -4.32 -4.05 58.41
N GLU A 17 -4.24 -3.33 59.53
CA GLU A 17 -3.12 -3.42 60.48
C GLU A 17 -3.16 -4.70 61.32
N THR A 18 -4.29 -5.41 61.34
CA THR A 18 -4.49 -6.69 62.05
C THR A 18 -4.20 -7.93 61.17
N LEU A 19 -3.92 -7.76 59.88
CA LEU A 19 -3.57 -8.86 58.98
C LEU A 19 -2.08 -9.25 59.14
N PRO A 20 -1.73 -10.56 59.14
CA PRO A 20 -0.34 -10.99 59.19
C PRO A 20 0.46 -10.43 58.01
N GLN A 21 1.64 -9.85 58.29
CA GLN A 21 2.51 -9.24 57.27
C GLN A 21 2.84 -10.20 56.11
N GLY A 22 2.99 -11.49 56.39
CA GLY A 22 3.19 -12.53 55.37
C GLY A 22 2.03 -12.66 54.39
N LEU A 23 0.78 -12.58 54.87
CA LEU A 23 -0.41 -12.66 54.02
C LEU A 23 -0.57 -11.41 53.15
N VAL A 24 -0.24 -10.24 53.69
CA VAL A 24 -0.28 -8.96 52.95
C VAL A 24 0.76 -8.98 51.82
N LEU A 25 1.98 -9.46 52.08
CA LEU A 25 3.01 -9.62 51.06
C LEU A 25 2.63 -10.66 50.00
N GLU A 26 1.99 -11.76 50.38
CA GLU A 26 1.51 -12.75 49.40
C GLU A 26 0.39 -12.19 48.52
N ILE A 27 -0.56 -11.45 49.10
CA ILE A 27 -1.62 -10.76 48.34
C ILE A 27 -0.99 -9.74 47.37
N MET A 28 -0.05 -8.92 47.86
CA MET A 28 0.64 -7.92 47.03
C MET A 28 1.48 -8.55 45.91
N GLY A 29 2.14 -9.68 46.18
CA GLY A 29 2.87 -10.42 45.15
C GLY A 29 1.99 -10.95 44.01
N ARG A 30 0.67 -11.03 44.20
CA ARG A 30 -0.31 -11.45 43.18
C ARG A 30 -0.99 -10.28 42.45
N LEU A 31 -0.73 -9.03 42.86
CA LEU A 31 -1.31 -7.83 42.23
C LEU A 31 -0.42 -7.33 41.09
N ASP A 32 -1.04 -6.77 40.06
CA ASP A 32 -0.33 -6.11 38.96
C ASP A 32 0.27 -4.78 39.40
N LEU A 33 1.32 -4.35 38.69
CA LEU A 33 2.07 -3.13 39.00
C LEU A 33 1.17 -1.90 39.15
N GLU A 34 0.12 -1.80 38.33
CA GLU A 34 -0.82 -0.68 38.37
C GLU A 34 -1.69 -0.69 39.63
N SER A 35 -2.16 -1.86 40.05
CA SER A 35 -2.89 -2.03 41.32
C SER A 35 -1.99 -1.78 42.53
N LEU A 36 -0.72 -2.23 42.49
CA LEU A 36 0.26 -1.95 43.55
C LEU A 36 0.53 -0.45 43.69
N CYS A 37 0.73 0.25 42.57
CA CYS A 37 0.88 1.70 42.56
C CYS A 37 -0.38 2.42 43.07
N SER A 38 -1.57 1.88 42.80
CA SER A 38 -2.84 2.44 43.29
C SER A 38 -3.07 2.21 44.79
N LEU A 39 -2.47 1.16 45.37
CA LEU A 39 -2.55 0.86 46.81
C LEU A 39 -1.50 1.61 47.66
N ALA A 40 -0.34 1.93 47.09
CA ALA A 40 0.74 2.68 47.75
C ALA A 40 0.32 4.02 48.42
N PRO A 41 -0.63 4.81 47.88
CA PRO A 41 -1.10 6.03 48.54
C PRO A 41 -2.13 5.79 49.65
N VAL A 42 -2.73 4.60 49.78
CA VAL A 42 -3.88 4.34 50.67
C VAL A 42 -3.52 4.40 52.16
N CYS A 43 -2.42 3.76 52.57
CA CYS A 43 -1.91 3.88 53.95
C CYS A 43 -0.41 3.56 54.05
N LYS A 44 0.21 3.91 55.18
CA LYS A 44 1.67 3.73 55.41
C LYS A 44 2.07 2.25 55.42
N ALA A 45 1.27 1.38 56.03
CA ALA A 45 1.51 -0.06 56.09
C ALA A 45 1.49 -0.70 54.68
N LEU A 46 0.51 -0.35 53.85
CA LEU A 46 0.44 -0.80 52.47
C LEU A 46 1.59 -0.25 51.64
N ARG A 47 2.01 1.02 51.84
CA ARG A 47 3.17 1.60 51.15
C ARG A 47 4.47 0.85 51.45
N CYS A 48 4.71 0.52 52.71
CA CYS A 48 5.88 -0.26 53.12
C CYS A 48 5.83 -1.68 52.53
N SER A 49 4.66 -2.31 52.54
CA SER A 49 4.46 -3.66 51.99
C SER A 49 4.60 -3.68 50.46
N VAL A 50 4.13 -2.64 49.76
CA VAL A 50 4.32 -2.45 48.31
C VAL A 50 5.80 -2.28 48.00
N SER A 51 6.53 -1.44 48.75
CA SER A 51 7.98 -1.25 48.60
C SER A 51 8.76 -2.56 48.79
N GLN A 52 8.39 -3.39 49.76
CA GLN A 52 8.95 -4.73 49.93
C GLN A 52 8.59 -5.65 48.77
N SER A 53 7.36 -5.58 48.26
CA SER A 53 6.92 -6.37 47.11
C SER A 53 7.70 -6.03 45.83
N PHE A 54 8.08 -4.75 45.63
CA PHE A 54 8.92 -4.32 44.50
C PHE A 54 10.29 -5.00 44.44
N SER A 55 10.85 -5.44 45.58
CA SER A 55 12.10 -6.21 45.61
C SER A 55 11.96 -7.64 45.08
N SER A 56 10.72 -8.15 45.04
CA SER A 56 10.37 -9.52 44.63
C SER A 56 9.75 -9.60 43.22
N ILE A 57 9.58 -8.46 42.53
CA ILE A 57 9.00 -8.42 41.18
C ILE A 57 10.00 -9.00 40.16
N SER A 58 9.57 -10.01 39.40
CA SER A 58 10.34 -10.63 38.32
C SER A 58 10.23 -9.90 36.98
N THR A 59 9.13 -9.17 36.74
CA THR A 59 8.85 -8.47 35.47
C THR A 59 8.51 -7.00 35.71
N LEU A 60 9.29 -6.10 35.12
CA LEU A 60 9.08 -4.66 35.21
C LEU A 60 8.92 -4.04 33.81
N VAL A 61 7.77 -3.43 33.56
CA VAL A 61 7.44 -2.79 32.27
C VAL A 61 7.28 -1.29 32.45
N LEU A 62 8.24 -0.53 31.94
CA LEU A 62 8.28 0.93 31.93
C LEU A 62 8.31 1.47 30.48
N SER A 63 7.51 0.88 29.59
CA SER A 63 7.44 1.32 28.19
C SER A 63 6.70 2.66 28.02
N ASP A 64 5.79 3.00 28.92
CA ASP A 64 4.94 4.21 28.86
C ASP A 64 5.46 5.39 29.70
N PHE A 65 6.51 5.16 30.48
CA PHE A 65 7.16 6.16 31.30
C PHE A 65 8.64 6.17 30.95
N SER A 66 9.22 7.33 30.63
CA SER A 66 10.68 7.43 30.42
C SER A 66 11.35 7.81 31.74
N PRO A 67 11.92 6.83 32.50
CA PRO A 67 12.58 7.11 33.76
C PRO A 67 13.88 7.88 33.54
N THR A 68 14.25 8.71 34.51
CA THR A 68 15.64 9.18 34.62
C THR A 68 16.49 8.11 35.29
N THR A 69 17.80 8.18 35.12
CA THR A 69 18.76 7.24 35.72
C THR A 69 18.61 7.15 37.24
N TRP A 70 18.37 8.28 37.90
CA TRP A 70 18.15 8.33 39.35
C TRP A 70 16.88 7.57 39.79
N VAL A 71 15.77 7.78 39.08
CA VAL A 71 14.50 7.07 39.35
C VAL A 71 14.69 5.58 39.12
N LEU A 72 15.34 5.22 38.01
CA LEU A 72 15.62 3.84 37.67
C LEU A 72 16.50 3.17 38.75
N ASN A 73 17.53 3.87 39.24
CA ASN A 73 18.39 3.37 40.30
C ASN A 73 17.62 3.14 41.61
N ARG A 74 16.73 4.06 41.99
CA ARG A 74 15.87 3.85 43.18
C ARG A 74 14.95 2.65 43.06
N ILE A 75 14.42 2.38 41.87
CA ILE A 75 13.53 1.25 41.63
C ILE A 75 14.31 -0.06 41.62
N LEU A 76 15.48 -0.07 40.97
CA LEU A 76 16.24 -1.28 40.72
C LEU A 76 17.21 -1.64 41.84
N SER A 77 17.74 -0.70 42.63
CA SER A 77 18.81 -0.98 43.60
C SER A 77 18.50 -2.12 44.59
N ASN A 78 17.23 -2.25 44.98
CA ASN A 78 16.78 -3.27 45.94
C ASN A 78 16.25 -4.56 45.29
N ASN A 79 16.16 -4.63 43.96
CA ASN A 79 15.62 -5.79 43.25
C ASN A 79 16.76 -6.66 42.67
N LYS A 80 16.92 -7.87 43.22
CA LYS A 80 17.93 -8.86 42.78
C LYS A 80 17.34 -10.01 41.93
N VAL A 81 16.01 -10.06 41.80
CA VAL A 81 15.28 -11.20 41.21
C VAL A 81 14.73 -10.86 39.81
N LEU A 82 14.84 -9.61 39.38
CA LEU A 82 14.31 -9.13 38.11
C LEU A 82 14.84 -9.92 36.91
N GLN A 83 13.92 -10.52 36.15
CA GLN A 83 14.19 -11.33 34.96
C GLN A 83 13.81 -10.60 33.67
N THR A 84 12.65 -9.91 33.65
CA THR A 84 12.16 -9.18 32.47
C THR A 84 12.15 -7.68 32.74
N LEU A 85 12.79 -6.91 31.87
CA LEU A 85 12.85 -5.46 31.96
C LEU A 85 12.58 -4.80 30.60
N ILE A 86 11.52 -3.99 30.54
CA ILE A 86 11.15 -3.21 29.35
C ILE A 86 11.25 -1.72 29.69
N LEU A 87 12.09 -0.96 28.97
CA LEU A 87 12.38 0.45 29.26
C LEU A 87 12.10 1.37 28.07
N ASP A 88 11.59 2.57 28.36
CA ASP A 88 11.61 3.72 27.44
C ASP A 88 12.85 4.59 27.69
N CYS A 89 13.79 4.46 26.76
CA CYS A 89 15.16 4.91 26.87
C CYS A 89 15.41 6.36 26.41
N ARG A 90 14.36 7.16 26.17
CA ARG A 90 14.50 8.56 25.71
C ARG A 90 15.30 9.47 26.66
N ARG A 91 15.29 9.17 27.96
CA ARG A 91 15.97 9.94 29.03
C ARG A 91 17.12 9.18 29.68
N LEU A 92 17.50 8.04 29.11
CA LEU A 92 18.57 7.19 29.63
C LEU A 92 19.79 7.26 28.71
N ASP A 93 20.95 7.21 29.33
CA ASP A 93 22.29 7.31 28.73
C ASP A 93 23.12 6.06 29.04
N ASP A 94 24.36 6.00 28.55
CA ASP A 94 25.26 4.87 28.79
C ASP A 94 25.53 4.62 30.28
N TYR A 95 25.57 5.66 31.12
CA TYR A 95 25.71 5.51 32.57
C TYR A 95 24.53 4.73 33.18
N SER A 96 23.36 4.84 32.57
CA SER A 96 22.16 4.11 33.01
C SER A 96 22.28 2.60 32.80
N VAL A 97 23.12 2.12 31.87
CA VAL A 97 23.35 0.68 31.65
C VAL A 97 23.88 0.01 32.91
N GLU A 98 24.77 0.70 33.63
CA GLU A 98 25.35 0.22 34.88
C GLU A 98 24.28 -0.05 35.96
N VAL A 99 23.16 0.66 35.90
CA VAL A 99 22.07 0.58 36.87
C VAL A 99 21.14 -0.59 36.56
N PHE A 100 20.81 -0.78 35.27
CA PHE A 100 19.84 -1.79 34.88
C PHE A 100 20.44 -3.13 34.46
N ALA A 101 21.67 -3.16 33.93
CA ALA A 101 22.29 -4.41 33.50
C ALA A 101 22.70 -5.24 34.73
N LYS A 102 22.05 -6.40 34.89
CA LYS A 102 22.22 -7.31 36.02
C LYS A 102 22.22 -8.76 35.54
N GLU A 103 22.96 -9.61 36.25
CA GLU A 103 23.09 -11.03 35.92
C GLU A 103 21.76 -11.81 35.94
N SER A 104 20.75 -11.31 36.67
CA SER A 104 19.43 -11.94 36.79
C SER A 104 18.55 -11.78 35.55
N ILE A 105 18.88 -10.84 34.66
CA ILE A 105 18.03 -10.47 33.52
C ILE A 105 18.09 -11.53 32.43
N GLN A 106 16.92 -12.00 32.02
CA GLN A 106 16.70 -12.95 30.94
C GLN A 106 16.05 -12.27 29.72
N GLU A 107 15.21 -11.27 29.93
CA GLU A 107 14.52 -10.54 28.87
C GLU A 107 14.74 -9.05 29.03
N LEU A 108 15.38 -8.42 28.04
CA LEU A 108 15.67 -6.99 28.06
C LEU A 108 15.17 -6.33 26.78
N VAL A 109 14.30 -5.34 26.92
CA VAL A 109 13.75 -4.56 25.82
C VAL A 109 14.02 -3.08 26.06
N LEU A 110 14.90 -2.51 25.25
CA LEU A 110 15.28 -1.11 25.28
C LEU A 110 14.63 -0.39 24.09
N LEU A 111 13.64 0.46 24.36
CA LEU A 111 12.86 1.15 23.33
C LEU A 111 13.28 2.61 23.22
N ARG A 112 13.42 3.14 22.01
CA ARG A 112 13.73 4.57 21.74
C ARG A 112 15.00 5.06 22.44
N CYS A 113 16.08 4.31 22.30
CA CYS A 113 17.42 4.68 22.74
C CYS A 113 17.94 5.85 21.90
N SER A 114 18.01 7.05 22.49
CA SER A 114 18.53 8.25 21.81
C SER A 114 19.94 8.65 22.25
N MET A 115 20.33 8.33 23.48
CA MET A 115 21.61 8.76 24.08
C MET A 115 22.56 7.58 24.36
N PHE A 116 22.25 6.39 23.81
CA PHE A 116 23.04 5.18 24.00
C PHE A 116 24.05 5.00 22.87
N SER A 117 25.29 4.66 23.23
CA SER A 117 26.38 4.35 22.29
C SER A 117 26.54 2.83 22.08
N SER A 118 27.55 2.44 21.31
CA SER A 118 27.95 1.03 21.17
C SER A 118 28.30 0.33 22.50
N TYR A 119 28.57 1.09 23.57
CA TYR A 119 28.85 0.57 24.91
C TYR A 119 27.75 -0.34 25.49
N VAL A 120 26.48 -0.11 25.11
CA VAL A 120 25.35 -0.92 25.60
C VAL A 120 25.55 -2.40 25.33
N PHE A 121 26.02 -2.75 24.12
CA PHE A 121 26.21 -4.16 23.75
C PHE A 121 27.36 -4.79 24.56
N THR A 122 28.47 -4.08 24.76
CA THR A 122 29.59 -4.58 25.57
C THR A 122 29.21 -4.74 27.03
N ALA A 123 28.50 -3.77 27.61
CA ALA A 123 28.09 -3.83 29.01
C ALA A 123 27.07 -4.95 29.26
N ILE A 124 26.14 -5.18 28.33
CA ILE A 124 25.20 -6.31 28.41
C ILE A 124 25.94 -7.65 28.26
N ALA A 125 26.91 -7.74 27.35
CA ALA A 125 27.74 -8.93 27.19
C ALA A 125 28.49 -9.33 28.48
N GLU A 126 28.93 -8.33 29.25
CA GLU A 126 29.66 -8.54 30.50
C GLU A 126 28.76 -8.83 31.69
N LYS A 127 27.64 -8.11 31.81
CA LYS A 127 26.81 -8.13 33.02
C LYS A 127 25.57 -9.01 32.93
N CYS A 128 25.12 -9.38 31.73
CA CYS A 128 23.88 -10.12 31.49
C CYS A 128 24.13 -11.43 30.71
N PRO A 129 24.96 -12.37 31.20
CA PRO A 129 25.31 -13.59 30.46
C PRO A 129 24.12 -14.55 30.26
N LYS A 130 23.05 -14.44 31.07
CA LYS A 130 21.86 -15.31 31.04
C LYS A 130 20.71 -14.77 30.17
N ILE A 131 20.98 -13.75 29.35
CA ILE A 131 19.97 -13.14 28.48
C ILE A 131 19.47 -14.15 27.43
N ARG A 132 18.14 -14.28 27.32
CA ARG A 132 17.42 -15.11 26.37
C ARG A 132 16.76 -14.29 25.27
N MET A 133 16.20 -13.14 25.63
CA MET A 133 15.61 -12.21 24.67
C MET A 133 16.22 -10.82 24.83
N PHE A 134 16.74 -10.30 23.72
CA PHE A 134 17.26 -8.93 23.68
C PHE A 134 16.64 -8.16 22.51
N THR A 135 15.98 -7.05 22.84
CA THR A 135 15.41 -6.12 21.88
C THR A 135 15.97 -4.72 22.13
N VAL A 136 16.50 -4.08 21.09
CA VAL A 136 16.99 -2.70 21.16
C VAL A 136 16.49 -1.90 19.97
N GLU A 137 15.89 -0.74 20.25
CA GLU A 137 15.53 0.27 19.25
C GLU A 137 16.43 1.51 19.43
N MET A 138 17.45 1.68 18.59
CA MET A 138 18.40 2.80 18.65
C MET A 138 18.13 3.83 17.56
N ARG A 139 18.22 5.12 17.87
CA ARG A 139 18.45 6.15 16.86
C ARG A 139 19.95 6.14 16.55
N GLN A 140 20.33 6.17 15.27
CA GLN A 140 21.73 6.01 14.87
C GLN A 140 22.65 6.91 15.71
N ALA A 141 23.72 6.29 16.23
CA ALA A 141 24.66 6.90 17.16
C ALA A 141 25.25 8.19 16.61
N ASN A 142 25.51 9.13 17.52
CA ASN A 142 26.19 10.41 17.32
C ASN A 142 27.23 10.35 16.18
N GLU A 143 27.34 11.43 15.41
CA GLU A 143 28.26 11.61 14.25
C GLU A 143 29.74 11.23 14.50
N HIS A 144 30.12 10.91 15.75
CA HIS A 144 31.45 10.55 16.21
C HIS A 144 31.72 9.04 16.37
N GLU A 145 30.73 8.15 16.33
CA GLU A 145 30.96 6.70 16.41
C GLU A 145 31.09 6.05 15.02
N SER A 146 32.21 5.36 14.78
CA SER A 146 32.40 4.56 13.57
C SER A 146 31.51 3.30 13.59
N ALA A 147 30.88 2.97 12.46
CA ALA A 147 30.01 1.78 12.31
C ALA A 147 30.72 0.46 12.71
N GLY A 148 32.06 0.41 12.60
CA GLY A 148 32.86 -0.73 13.04
C GLY A 148 32.89 -0.97 14.55
N SER A 149 32.73 0.08 15.38
CA SER A 149 32.70 -0.05 16.85
C SER A 149 31.45 -0.79 17.32
N CYS A 150 30.29 -0.39 16.80
CA CYS A 150 29.01 -1.03 17.09
C CYS A 150 29.01 -2.51 16.68
N HIS A 151 29.57 -2.83 15.52
CA HIS A 151 29.71 -4.22 15.07
C HIS A 151 30.58 -5.05 16.02
N LYS A 152 31.76 -4.54 16.42
CA LYS A 152 32.66 -5.25 17.33
C LYS A 152 31.97 -5.50 18.68
N ALA A 153 31.28 -4.50 19.20
CA ALA A 153 30.52 -4.60 20.44
C ALA A 153 29.38 -5.64 20.34
N LEU A 154 28.66 -5.67 19.22
CA LEU A 154 27.60 -6.64 18.97
C LEU A 154 28.17 -8.07 18.84
N GLY A 155 29.27 -8.26 18.10
CA GLY A 155 29.96 -9.55 17.98
C GLY A 155 30.40 -10.08 19.35
N GLN A 156 31.01 -9.22 20.18
CA GLN A 156 31.38 -9.58 21.56
C GLN A 156 30.18 -9.97 22.41
N MET A 157 29.03 -9.34 22.22
CA MET A 157 27.78 -9.70 22.90
C MET A 157 27.29 -11.08 22.45
N LEU A 158 27.26 -11.33 21.14
CA LEU A 158 26.83 -12.63 20.60
C LEU A 158 27.74 -13.77 21.04
N ASP A 159 29.06 -13.54 21.10
CA ASP A 159 30.03 -14.56 21.55
C ASP A 159 29.86 -14.90 23.04
N ARG A 160 29.43 -13.95 23.88
CA ARG A 160 29.30 -14.14 25.33
C ARG A 160 27.89 -14.54 25.79
N CYS A 161 26.84 -14.13 25.08
CA CYS A 161 25.44 -14.41 25.42
C CYS A 161 24.99 -15.77 24.88
N LEU A 162 25.52 -16.85 25.46
CA LEU A 162 25.28 -18.22 25.00
C LEU A 162 23.81 -18.70 25.10
N TYR A 163 22.99 -18.05 25.93
CA TYR A 163 21.58 -18.44 26.14
C TYR A 163 20.59 -17.65 25.26
N LEU A 164 21.09 -16.82 24.35
CA LEU A 164 20.24 -15.95 23.53
C LEU A 164 19.39 -16.79 22.56
N GLU A 165 18.07 -16.66 22.68
CA GLU A 165 17.07 -17.32 21.83
C GLU A 165 16.40 -16.34 20.86
N SER A 166 16.27 -15.07 21.23
CA SER A 166 15.61 -14.04 20.41
C SER A 166 16.43 -12.75 20.41
N LEU A 167 16.79 -12.29 19.22
CA LEU A 167 17.52 -11.04 19.01
C LEU A 167 16.74 -10.11 18.09
N SER A 168 16.46 -8.89 18.56
CA SER A 168 15.80 -7.85 17.79
C SER A 168 16.59 -6.56 17.84
N ILE A 169 17.10 -6.10 16.69
CA ILE A 169 17.84 -4.85 16.58
C ILE A 169 17.17 -3.97 15.54
N LYS A 170 16.77 -2.77 15.97
CA LYS A 170 16.14 -1.77 15.13
C LYS A 170 16.88 -0.44 15.23
N PHE A 171 17.40 0.02 14.11
CA PHE A 171 17.99 1.33 13.96
C PHE A 171 16.99 2.26 13.26
N HIS A 172 16.73 3.43 13.83
CA HIS A 172 16.03 4.50 13.14
C HIS A 172 17.01 5.18 12.18
N ALA A 173 16.91 4.83 10.89
CA ALA A 173 17.68 5.44 9.81
C ALA A 173 16.85 6.56 9.14
N ASP A 174 17.31 7.80 9.25
CA ASP A 174 17.00 8.83 8.27
C ASP A 174 17.82 8.45 7.01
N TYR A 175 17.14 7.92 5.98
CA TYR A 175 17.76 7.48 4.74
C TYR A 175 18.36 8.67 3.97
N SER A 176 19.64 8.94 4.19
CA SER A 176 20.51 9.66 3.25
C SER A 176 21.95 9.56 3.74
N HIS A 177 22.83 9.00 2.91
CA HIS A 177 24.29 8.90 3.10
C HIS A 177 24.84 7.66 3.82
N SER A 178 25.14 6.65 3.00
CA SER A 178 26.43 5.95 2.96
C SER A 178 27.25 5.92 4.26
N GLY A 179 27.04 4.86 5.05
CA GLY A 179 28.06 4.31 5.93
C GLY A 179 28.23 2.84 5.56
N ASN A 180 29.34 2.49 4.92
CA ASN A 180 29.71 1.13 4.55
C ASN A 180 29.61 0.18 5.76
N LEU A 181 28.50 -0.55 5.85
CA LEU A 181 28.40 -1.80 6.61
C LEU A 181 28.81 -3.00 5.72
N SER A 182 29.56 -2.75 4.64
CA SER A 182 29.97 -3.72 3.61
C SER A 182 30.97 -4.77 4.09
N SER A 183 31.49 -4.65 5.31
CA SER A 183 32.54 -5.51 5.90
C SER A 183 32.08 -6.36 7.10
N ILE A 184 30.77 -6.52 7.30
CA ILE A 184 30.21 -7.11 8.51
C ILE A 184 29.96 -8.62 8.34
N GLN A 185 30.79 -9.43 9.01
CA GLN A 185 30.55 -10.86 9.24
C GLN A 185 30.02 -11.04 10.67
N LEU A 186 28.69 -11.06 10.81
CA LEU A 186 28.04 -11.44 12.07
C LEU A 186 27.87 -12.95 12.10
N THR A 187 28.49 -13.61 13.09
CA THR A 187 28.27 -15.03 13.39
C THR A 187 27.20 -15.12 14.47
N LEU A 188 26.05 -15.72 14.16
CA LEU A 188 24.98 -15.86 15.14
C LEU A 188 25.17 -17.12 16.01
N PRO A 189 24.91 -17.04 17.32
CA PRO A 189 24.96 -18.22 18.20
C PRO A 189 23.91 -19.24 17.79
N LYS A 190 24.25 -20.54 17.86
CA LYS A 190 23.38 -21.67 17.46
C LYS A 190 22.04 -21.77 18.21
N ASN A 191 21.83 -20.97 19.26
CA ASN A 191 20.64 -21.00 20.10
C ASN A 191 19.56 -19.97 19.67
N VAL A 192 19.85 -19.05 18.74
CA VAL A 192 18.97 -17.92 18.40
C VAL A 192 17.76 -18.33 17.52
N LYS A 193 16.68 -18.84 18.10
CA LYS A 193 15.50 -19.26 17.31
C LYS A 193 14.79 -18.12 16.55
N ALA A 194 14.91 -16.86 16.99
CA ALA A 194 14.26 -15.70 16.37
C ALA A 194 15.22 -14.53 16.12
N LEU A 195 15.18 -13.97 14.91
CA LEU A 195 16.02 -12.85 14.51
C LEU A 195 15.20 -11.76 13.81
N LEU A 196 15.24 -10.54 14.37
CA LEU A 196 14.68 -9.32 13.77
C LEU A 196 15.79 -8.28 13.55
N LEU A 197 16.00 -7.86 12.31
CA LEU A 197 17.01 -6.84 11.95
C LEU A 197 16.38 -5.75 11.07
N GLN A 198 16.52 -4.49 11.48
CA GLN A 198 16.00 -3.34 10.76
C GLN A 198 16.95 -2.13 10.88
N PRO A 199 17.35 -1.44 9.79
CA PRO A 199 17.39 -1.88 8.40
C PRO A 199 18.66 -2.69 8.10
N ILE A 200 18.60 -3.58 7.10
CA ILE A 200 19.73 -4.37 6.58
C ILE A 200 19.73 -4.31 5.04
N SER A 201 20.90 -4.22 4.40
CA SER A 201 20.95 -4.32 2.93
C SER A 201 20.73 -5.76 2.46
N ASP A 202 20.29 -5.93 1.21
CA ASP A 202 20.07 -7.25 0.60
C ASP A 202 21.36 -8.09 0.58
N TRP A 203 22.51 -7.48 0.23
CA TRP A 203 23.82 -8.12 0.26
C TRP A 203 24.19 -8.65 1.65
N GLN A 204 24.01 -7.83 2.69
CA GLN A 204 24.33 -8.24 4.06
C GLN A 204 23.42 -9.35 4.55
N ALA A 205 22.13 -9.29 4.21
CA ALA A 205 21.20 -10.36 4.52
C ALA A 205 21.64 -11.69 3.86
N LYS A 206 22.09 -11.65 2.60
CA LYS A 206 22.63 -12.85 1.90
C LYS A 206 23.86 -13.42 2.63
N VAL A 207 24.85 -12.58 2.95
CA VAL A 207 26.06 -13.01 3.66
C VAL A 207 25.71 -13.60 5.03
N LEU A 208 24.80 -12.95 5.77
CA LEU A 208 24.34 -13.45 7.07
C LEU A 208 23.69 -14.82 6.94
N ILE A 209 22.78 -15.01 5.97
CA ILE A 209 22.07 -16.28 5.75
C ILE A 209 23.05 -17.38 5.32
N GLN A 210 24.03 -17.06 4.46
CA GLN A 210 25.07 -18.01 4.05
C GLN A 210 25.96 -18.43 5.22
N ASN A 211 26.34 -17.49 6.09
CA ASN A 211 27.13 -17.79 7.28
C ASN A 211 26.36 -18.62 8.32
N ILE A 212 25.03 -18.47 8.40
CA ILE A 212 24.19 -19.38 9.21
C ILE A 212 24.20 -20.80 8.62
N GLY A 213 24.31 -20.92 7.28
CA GLY A 213 24.36 -22.20 6.56
C GLY A 213 25.71 -22.92 6.60
N VAL A 214 26.83 -22.21 6.83
CA VAL A 214 28.18 -22.79 6.83
C VAL A 214 28.71 -22.83 8.26
N ASP A 215 28.84 -24.04 8.82
CA ASP A 215 29.42 -24.21 10.16
C ASP A 215 30.91 -23.81 10.15
N GLY A 216 31.32 -23.02 11.14
CA GLY A 216 32.67 -22.49 11.28
C GLY A 216 33.72 -23.59 11.38
N GLY A 217 34.34 -23.92 10.25
CA GLY A 217 35.53 -24.75 10.16
C GLY A 217 36.52 -24.06 9.22
N SER A 218 37.51 -23.37 9.82
CA SER A 218 38.79 -22.93 9.24
C SER A 218 38.81 -22.55 7.75
N HIS A 219 39.02 -21.25 7.49
CA HIS A 219 39.62 -20.79 6.24
C HIS A 219 40.89 -21.60 5.93
N SER A 220 40.82 -22.52 4.98
CA SER A 220 41.96 -22.88 4.15
C SER A 220 41.48 -23.04 2.72
N SER A 221 42.07 -22.21 1.87
CA SER A 221 42.03 -22.29 0.42
C SER A 221 42.23 -23.72 -0.07
N LEU A 222 41.35 -24.22 -0.93
CA LEU A 222 41.71 -25.16 -2.00
C LEU A 222 40.62 -25.20 -3.06
N ALA A 223 41.00 -24.70 -4.24
CA ALA A 223 40.31 -24.97 -5.48
C ALA A 223 40.43 -26.46 -5.83
N GLY A 224 39.36 -27.02 -6.38
CA GLY A 224 39.38 -28.28 -7.12
C GLY A 224 39.22 -29.54 -6.27
N VAL A 225 38.10 -30.23 -6.49
CA VAL A 225 37.90 -31.68 -6.67
C VAL A 225 36.47 -31.98 -6.25
N GLY A 226 35.67 -32.47 -7.20
CA GLY A 226 34.33 -32.96 -6.91
C GLY A 226 34.39 -34.26 -6.11
N ILE A 227 33.43 -34.43 -5.19
CA ILE A 227 32.84 -35.70 -4.76
C ILE A 227 31.49 -35.37 -4.10
N SER A 228 30.57 -36.30 -4.33
CA SER A 228 29.16 -36.40 -3.97
C SER A 228 28.81 -36.35 -2.48
N SER A 229 27.52 -36.06 -2.23
CA SER A 229 26.72 -36.32 -1.03
C SER A 229 27.14 -35.62 0.27
N PHE A 230 26.57 -34.44 0.51
CA PHE A 230 26.44 -33.88 1.86
C PHE A 230 24.97 -33.99 2.30
N GLU A 231 24.73 -34.73 3.37
CA GLU A 231 23.43 -34.76 4.07
C GLU A 231 23.13 -33.39 4.71
N PRO A 232 21.88 -32.90 4.70
CA PRO A 232 21.55 -31.59 5.25
C PRO A 232 21.45 -31.66 6.79
N MET A 233 22.46 -31.12 7.48
CA MET A 233 22.49 -31.03 8.94
C MET A 233 21.62 -29.86 9.46
N PHE A 234 20.88 -30.18 10.53
CA PHE A 234 19.83 -29.43 11.23
C PHE A 234 19.99 -27.89 11.37
N HIS A 235 19.10 -27.14 10.73
CA HIS A 235 18.95 -25.69 10.86
C HIS A 235 18.04 -25.32 12.05
N TRP A 236 18.43 -24.35 12.89
CA TRP A 236 17.77 -24.03 14.19
C TRP A 236 16.89 -22.77 14.17
N LEU A 237 17.02 -21.89 13.17
CA LEU A 237 16.28 -20.63 13.10
C LEU A 237 14.81 -20.88 12.71
N GLN A 238 13.88 -20.39 13.52
CA GLN A 238 12.43 -20.60 13.35
C GLN A 238 11.71 -19.34 12.90
N SER A 239 12.17 -18.14 13.28
CA SER A 239 11.56 -16.86 12.90
C SER A 239 12.62 -15.90 12.37
N LEU A 240 12.41 -15.39 11.15
CA LEU A 240 13.28 -14.43 10.49
C LEU A 240 12.46 -13.20 10.07
N SER A 241 12.87 -12.03 10.53
CA SER A 241 12.24 -10.77 10.17
C SER A 241 13.29 -9.73 9.75
N LEU A 242 13.20 -9.24 8.52
CA LEU A 242 14.18 -8.33 7.92
C LEU A 242 13.47 -7.13 7.28
N VAL A 243 13.98 -5.92 7.56
CA VAL A 243 13.64 -4.72 6.77
C VAL A 243 14.80 -4.41 5.84
N LEU A 244 14.54 -4.49 4.55
CA LEU A 244 15.51 -4.51 3.47
C LEU A 244 15.42 -3.26 2.59
N ASN A 245 16.48 -3.01 1.81
CA ASN A 245 16.41 -2.05 0.71
C ASN A 245 15.48 -2.55 -0.39
N ASN A 246 15.73 -3.78 -0.87
CA ASN A 246 14.96 -4.47 -1.90
C ASN A 246 14.81 -5.97 -1.56
N ILE A 247 13.62 -6.53 -1.77
CA ILE A 247 13.36 -7.97 -1.79
C ILE A 247 13.60 -8.49 -3.21
N THR A 248 14.46 -9.49 -3.34
CA THR A 248 14.89 -10.08 -4.63
C THR A 248 14.74 -11.59 -4.63
N ASP A 249 14.58 -12.19 -5.82
CA ASP A 249 14.52 -13.65 -5.96
C ASP A 249 15.76 -14.35 -5.38
N GLU A 250 16.96 -13.79 -5.59
CA GLU A 250 18.21 -14.35 -5.09
C GLU A 250 18.25 -14.41 -3.55
N LEU A 251 17.75 -13.38 -2.87
CA LEU A 251 17.63 -13.40 -1.41
C LEU A 251 16.67 -14.51 -0.98
N ILE A 252 15.52 -14.62 -1.64
CA ILE A 252 14.53 -15.65 -1.35
C ILE A 252 15.11 -17.05 -1.57
N PHE A 253 15.83 -17.29 -2.67
CA PHE A 253 16.50 -18.57 -2.93
C PHE A 253 17.52 -18.91 -1.83
N ASN A 254 18.30 -17.93 -1.36
CA ASN A 254 19.22 -18.14 -0.24
C ASN A 254 18.49 -18.51 1.05
N ILE A 255 17.36 -17.87 1.35
CA ILE A 255 16.52 -18.22 2.50
C ILE A 255 16.00 -19.66 2.36
N THR A 256 15.44 -20.02 1.20
CA THR A 256 14.83 -21.33 0.95
C THR A 256 15.84 -22.46 0.99
N ASN A 257 17.07 -22.22 0.54
CA ASN A 257 18.14 -23.22 0.49
C ASN A 257 18.86 -23.42 1.84
N ASN A 258 18.84 -22.45 2.74
CA ASN A 258 19.61 -22.51 3.99
C ASN A 258 18.74 -22.60 5.26
N LEU A 259 17.44 -22.32 5.22
CA LEU A 259 16.61 -22.17 6.42
C LEU A 259 15.37 -23.07 6.43
N HIS A 260 15.50 -24.36 6.12
CA HIS A 260 14.39 -25.32 5.93
C HIS A 260 13.39 -25.47 7.10
N GLN A 261 13.77 -25.11 8.34
CA GLN A 261 12.90 -25.19 9.53
C GLN A 261 12.13 -23.90 9.83
N LEU A 262 12.19 -22.90 8.94
CA LEU A 262 11.55 -21.62 9.17
C LEU A 262 10.02 -21.77 9.30
N VAL A 263 9.49 -21.23 10.39
CA VAL A 263 8.06 -21.21 10.74
C VAL A 263 7.45 -19.84 10.43
N GLU A 264 8.22 -18.78 10.62
CA GLU A 264 7.80 -17.41 10.34
C GLU A 264 8.84 -16.67 9.48
N LEU A 265 8.39 -16.09 8.37
CA LEU A 265 9.19 -15.25 7.49
C LEU A 265 8.53 -13.89 7.32
N CYS A 266 9.22 -12.83 7.72
CA CYS A 266 8.77 -11.45 7.55
C CYS A 266 9.81 -10.63 6.79
N LEU A 267 9.50 -10.26 5.55
CA LEU A 267 10.33 -9.39 4.74
C LEU A 267 9.55 -8.13 4.40
N GLU A 268 10.14 -6.99 4.70
CA GLU A 268 9.64 -5.68 4.30
C GLU A 268 10.74 -4.94 3.54
N ASP A 269 10.42 -4.35 2.39
CA ASP A 269 11.36 -3.45 1.70
C ASP A 269 10.78 -2.04 1.51
N ASN A 270 11.67 -1.06 1.37
CA ASN A 270 11.32 0.31 1.04
C ASN A 270 12.33 0.88 0.02
N PRO A 271 12.26 0.45 -1.25
CA PRO A 271 13.24 0.85 -2.24
C PRO A 271 13.09 2.36 -2.56
N PRO A 272 14.18 3.15 -2.52
CA PRO A 272 14.11 4.60 -2.76
C PRO A 272 13.78 4.94 -4.22
N GLU A 273 14.16 4.07 -5.15
CA GLU A 273 13.88 4.16 -6.58
C GLU A 273 13.23 2.86 -7.06
N GLU A 274 12.66 2.87 -8.28
CA GLU A 274 12.07 1.66 -8.85
C GLU A 274 13.14 0.57 -9.05
N PRO A 275 12.97 -0.63 -8.47
CA PRO A 275 13.92 -1.73 -8.63
C PRO A 275 14.15 -2.09 -10.11
N SER A 276 15.40 -2.38 -10.46
CA SER A 276 15.74 -2.84 -11.81
C SER A 276 15.12 -4.22 -12.11
N LEU A 277 14.99 -4.57 -13.39
CA LEU A 277 14.38 -5.83 -13.82
C LEU A 277 15.06 -7.09 -13.23
N MET A 278 16.35 -7.02 -12.85
CA MET A 278 17.06 -8.17 -12.27
C MET A 278 17.01 -8.20 -10.73
N ASN A 279 16.62 -7.09 -10.09
CA ASN A 279 16.70 -6.89 -8.64
C ASN A 279 15.32 -6.66 -8.00
N ASP A 280 14.30 -7.37 -8.49
CA ASP A 280 12.94 -7.35 -7.96
C ASP A 280 12.39 -8.78 -7.83
N LEU A 281 11.45 -8.97 -6.90
CA LEU A 281 10.79 -10.24 -6.67
C LEU A 281 9.94 -10.64 -7.88
N THR A 282 10.03 -11.91 -8.29
CA THR A 282 9.23 -12.49 -9.37
C THR A 282 8.46 -13.72 -8.90
N ASN A 283 7.64 -14.28 -9.79
CA ASN A 283 6.97 -15.56 -9.53
C ASN A 283 7.97 -16.69 -9.20
N GLY A 284 9.21 -16.63 -9.72
CA GLY A 284 10.25 -17.62 -9.44
C GLY A 284 10.68 -17.62 -7.97
N GLY A 285 10.83 -16.43 -7.36
CA GLY A 285 11.08 -16.31 -5.92
C GLY A 285 9.90 -16.79 -5.08
N LEU A 286 8.66 -16.48 -5.45
CA LEU A 286 7.50 -17.02 -4.72
C LEU A 286 7.37 -18.54 -4.86
N GLN A 287 7.74 -19.10 -6.00
CA GLN A 287 7.76 -20.55 -6.22
C GLN A 287 8.75 -21.24 -5.28
N SER A 288 9.94 -20.68 -5.07
CA SER A 288 10.88 -21.25 -4.10
C SER A 288 10.40 -21.12 -2.66
N LEU A 289 9.72 -20.04 -2.28
CA LEU A 289 9.05 -19.97 -0.97
C LEU A 289 8.00 -21.06 -0.79
N GLY A 290 7.29 -21.44 -1.85
CA GLY A 290 6.34 -22.56 -1.86
C GLY A 290 6.97 -23.91 -1.49
N THR A 291 8.30 -24.04 -1.45
CA THR A 291 8.96 -25.26 -0.96
C THR A 291 8.91 -25.40 0.57
N PHE A 292 8.65 -24.32 1.32
CA PHE A 292 8.54 -24.33 2.77
C PHE A 292 7.22 -24.95 3.25
N ARG A 293 7.24 -26.25 3.54
CA ARG A 293 6.04 -26.97 4.01
C ARG A 293 5.60 -26.65 5.44
N ASN A 294 6.50 -26.07 6.25
CA ASN A 294 6.26 -25.81 7.67
C ASN A 294 5.95 -24.34 8.00
N LEU A 295 5.86 -23.47 6.99
CA LEU A 295 5.63 -22.05 7.20
C LEU A 295 4.20 -21.80 7.73
N ILE A 296 4.13 -21.13 8.88
CA ILE A 296 2.89 -20.74 9.57
C ILE A 296 2.61 -19.25 9.36
N GLY A 297 3.66 -18.43 9.35
CA GLY A 297 3.58 -16.98 9.15
C GLY A 297 4.39 -16.53 7.95
N LEU A 298 3.76 -15.80 7.03
CA LEU A 298 4.44 -15.15 5.91
C LEU A 298 4.03 -13.69 5.81
N SER A 299 5.01 -12.81 5.78
CA SER A 299 4.84 -11.39 5.50
C SER A 299 5.79 -10.97 4.40
N LEU A 300 5.25 -10.53 3.27
CA LEU A 300 5.99 -9.90 2.17
C LEU A 300 5.33 -8.56 1.87
N SER A 301 6.04 -7.47 2.14
CA SER A 301 5.46 -6.13 1.99
C SER A 301 6.46 -5.14 1.41
N ARG A 302 6.03 -4.39 0.40
CA ARG A 302 6.73 -3.19 -0.07
C ARG A 302 6.06 -1.95 0.50
N ASN A 303 6.81 -1.15 1.28
CA ASN A 303 6.27 -0.05 2.08
C ASN A 303 5.72 1.11 1.22
N ARG A 304 4.71 1.79 1.77
CA ARG A 304 3.84 2.83 1.19
C ARG A 304 4.52 4.17 0.95
N SER A 305 5.62 4.49 1.63
CA SER A 305 6.31 5.77 1.44
C SER A 305 6.96 5.89 0.06
N SER A 306 7.24 4.75 -0.59
CA SER A 306 7.72 4.68 -1.97
C SER A 306 6.55 4.43 -2.94
N LEU A 307 6.55 5.09 -4.10
CA LEU A 307 5.58 4.86 -5.19
C LEU A 307 5.79 3.51 -5.92
N THR A 308 6.59 2.62 -5.33
CA THR A 308 7.04 1.37 -5.93
C THR A 308 6.17 0.20 -5.49
N THR A 309 6.02 -0.78 -6.39
CA THR A 309 5.20 -1.98 -6.18
C THR A 309 5.93 -3.18 -6.76
N PHE A 310 5.58 -4.39 -6.33
CA PHE A 310 5.98 -5.63 -7.00
C PHE A 310 5.25 -5.73 -8.34
N LYS A 311 5.93 -5.36 -9.42
CA LYS A 311 5.37 -5.35 -10.79
C LYS A 311 5.54 -6.67 -11.54
N ARG A 312 6.29 -7.62 -10.97
CA ARG A 312 6.70 -8.87 -11.63
C ARG A 312 6.11 -10.13 -11.00
N VAL A 313 5.31 -9.96 -9.95
CA VAL A 313 4.51 -11.03 -9.36
C VAL A 313 3.06 -10.89 -9.84
N ASN A 314 2.47 -11.98 -10.29
CA ASN A 314 1.05 -12.06 -10.67
C ASN A 314 0.34 -13.21 -9.95
N ASP A 315 -0.91 -13.48 -10.32
CA ASP A 315 -1.75 -14.51 -9.71
C ASP A 315 -1.11 -15.90 -9.67
N ILE A 316 -0.31 -16.25 -10.68
CA ILE A 316 0.37 -17.55 -10.76
C ILE A 316 1.39 -17.69 -9.63
N GLY A 317 2.16 -16.63 -9.35
CA GLY A 317 3.14 -16.64 -8.27
C GLY A 317 2.48 -16.84 -6.89
N ILE A 318 1.36 -16.17 -6.66
CA ILE A 318 0.58 -16.30 -5.42
C ILE A 318 -0.07 -17.68 -5.32
N LEU A 319 -0.61 -18.22 -6.41
CA LEU A 319 -1.18 -19.56 -6.47
C LEU A 319 -0.16 -20.63 -6.09
N VAL A 320 1.04 -20.58 -6.68
CA VAL A 320 2.11 -21.54 -6.38
C VAL A 320 2.56 -21.44 -4.92
N LEU A 321 2.66 -20.22 -4.38
CA LEU A 321 2.94 -19.99 -2.97
C LEU A 321 1.86 -20.60 -2.06
N ALA A 322 0.59 -20.36 -2.38
CA ALA A 322 -0.55 -20.85 -1.61
C ALA A 322 -0.65 -22.39 -1.63
N GLU A 323 -0.41 -23.01 -2.79
CA GLU A 323 -0.38 -24.47 -2.94
C GLU A 323 0.82 -25.12 -2.23
N GLY A 324 1.96 -24.42 -2.18
CA GLY A 324 3.15 -24.89 -1.46
C GLY A 324 3.02 -24.80 0.06
N CYS A 325 2.46 -23.70 0.56
CA CYS A 325 2.44 -23.35 1.98
C CYS A 325 1.05 -23.53 2.65
N LYS A 326 0.44 -24.72 2.55
CA LYS A 326 -0.93 -24.98 3.02
C LYS A 326 -1.17 -24.84 4.53
N ARG A 327 -0.08 -24.77 5.34
CA ARG A 327 -0.12 -24.64 6.80
C ARG A 327 -0.14 -23.19 7.29
N LEU A 328 -0.19 -22.21 6.38
CA LEU A 328 -0.20 -20.80 6.74
C LEU A 328 -1.42 -20.45 7.61
N GLU A 329 -1.14 -19.85 8.75
CA GLU A 329 -2.14 -19.28 9.67
C GLU A 329 -2.14 -17.74 9.61
N SER A 330 -1.04 -17.12 9.18
CA SER A 330 -0.89 -15.66 9.12
C SER A 330 -0.22 -15.24 7.82
N VAL A 331 -0.92 -14.45 7.00
CA VAL A 331 -0.42 -13.96 5.72
C VAL A 331 -0.53 -12.44 5.66
N ARG A 332 0.58 -11.76 5.38
CA ARG A 332 0.64 -10.34 5.04
C ARG A 332 1.24 -10.17 3.64
N LEU A 333 0.49 -9.56 2.73
CA LEU A 333 0.94 -9.25 1.38
C LEU A 333 0.74 -7.77 1.08
N GLY A 334 1.82 -7.05 0.80
CA GLY A 334 1.80 -5.60 0.59
C GLY A 334 2.48 -5.16 -0.70
N GLY A 335 1.80 -4.35 -1.51
CA GLY A 335 2.39 -3.66 -2.66
C GLY A 335 2.47 -4.49 -3.94
N PHE A 336 1.56 -5.45 -4.16
CA PHE A 336 1.49 -6.24 -5.40
C PHE A 336 0.59 -5.56 -6.44
N SER A 337 1.15 -5.17 -7.59
CA SER A 337 0.40 -4.38 -8.60
C SER A 337 -0.19 -5.18 -9.75
N LYS A 338 0.10 -6.47 -9.90
CA LYS A 338 -0.50 -7.34 -10.94
C LYS A 338 -1.26 -8.55 -10.38
N VAL A 339 -1.42 -8.63 -9.07
CA VAL A 339 -2.22 -9.67 -8.42
C VAL A 339 -3.67 -9.19 -8.37
N THR A 340 -4.57 -10.02 -8.90
CA THR A 340 -6.01 -9.80 -8.96
C THR A 340 -6.73 -10.68 -7.93
N ASP A 341 -8.05 -10.66 -7.95
CA ASP A 341 -8.90 -11.51 -7.10
C ASP A 341 -8.49 -12.99 -7.15
N ALA A 342 -8.14 -13.52 -8.32
CA ALA A 342 -7.76 -14.92 -8.49
C ALA A 342 -6.55 -15.33 -7.60
N GLY A 343 -5.54 -14.46 -7.49
CA GLY A 343 -4.39 -14.69 -6.62
C GLY A 343 -4.79 -14.72 -5.15
N TYR A 344 -5.59 -13.77 -4.67
CA TYR A 344 -6.01 -13.75 -3.26
C TYR A 344 -6.99 -14.86 -2.88
N VAL A 345 -7.90 -15.22 -3.81
CA VAL A 345 -8.79 -16.38 -3.70
C VAL A 345 -7.97 -17.66 -3.52
N SER A 346 -6.86 -17.82 -4.24
CA SER A 346 -5.99 -19.00 -4.09
C SER A 346 -5.46 -19.18 -2.66
N ILE A 347 -5.14 -18.08 -1.96
CA ILE A 347 -4.71 -18.11 -0.55
C ILE A 347 -5.87 -18.52 0.35
N LEU A 348 -7.04 -17.90 0.16
CA LEU A 348 -8.23 -18.17 0.96
C LEU A 348 -8.68 -19.64 0.84
N HIS A 349 -8.60 -20.25 -0.34
CA HIS A 349 -8.99 -21.64 -0.55
C HIS A 349 -7.91 -22.66 -0.17
N SER A 350 -6.63 -22.37 -0.43
CA SER A 350 -5.54 -23.33 -0.17
C SER A 350 -5.15 -23.39 1.31
N CYS A 351 -5.14 -22.24 2.00
CA CYS A 351 -4.70 -22.11 3.38
C CYS A 351 -5.87 -22.22 4.38
N LYS A 352 -6.38 -23.43 4.59
CA LYS A 352 -7.60 -23.69 5.39
C LYS A 352 -7.51 -23.34 6.89
N ASN A 353 -6.32 -23.11 7.42
CA ASN A 353 -6.10 -22.74 8.83
C ASN A 353 -5.83 -21.24 9.01
N LEU A 354 -6.09 -20.41 7.98
CA LEU A 354 -5.81 -18.99 8.02
C LEU A 354 -6.60 -18.31 9.15
N LYS A 355 -5.88 -17.65 10.05
CA LYS A 355 -6.41 -16.87 11.19
C LYS A 355 -6.24 -15.38 10.96
N ARG A 356 -5.13 -14.97 10.34
CA ARG A 356 -4.80 -13.57 10.06
C ARG A 356 -4.53 -13.36 8.58
N LEU A 357 -5.30 -12.48 7.96
CA LEU A 357 -5.10 -12.04 6.58
C LEU A 357 -4.91 -10.53 6.54
N GLN A 358 -3.76 -10.08 6.06
CA GLN A 358 -3.49 -8.68 5.84
C GLN A 358 -3.07 -8.44 4.39
N ILE A 359 -3.82 -7.60 3.69
CA ILE A 359 -3.52 -7.20 2.32
C ILE A 359 -3.39 -5.68 2.31
N VAL A 360 -2.28 -5.18 1.77
CA VAL A 360 -1.95 -3.76 1.75
C VAL A 360 -1.68 -3.31 0.32
N ASN A 361 -2.28 -2.20 -0.10
CA ASN A 361 -2.10 -1.60 -1.43
C ASN A 361 -2.37 -2.59 -2.58
N ALA A 362 -3.46 -3.37 -2.50
CA ALA A 362 -3.90 -4.22 -3.59
C ALA A 362 -4.81 -3.42 -4.54
N PHE A 363 -4.27 -3.05 -5.70
CA PHE A 363 -4.97 -2.18 -6.67
C PHE A 363 -6.08 -2.89 -7.46
N PHE A 364 -5.99 -4.22 -7.58
CA PHE A 364 -6.91 -5.06 -8.36
C PHE A 364 -7.67 -6.08 -7.49
N LEU A 365 -7.72 -5.85 -6.17
CA LEU A 365 -8.53 -6.65 -5.24
C LEU A 365 -9.92 -6.02 -5.10
N SER A 366 -10.95 -6.76 -5.50
CA SER A 366 -12.36 -6.40 -5.47
C SER A 366 -13.18 -7.35 -4.56
N ASP A 367 -14.48 -7.07 -4.42
CA ASP A 367 -15.38 -7.88 -3.60
C ASP A 367 -15.49 -9.35 -4.07
N LEU A 368 -15.18 -9.63 -5.35
CA LEU A 368 -15.21 -10.99 -5.91
C LEU A 368 -14.28 -11.96 -5.18
N ALA A 369 -13.16 -11.47 -4.63
CA ALA A 369 -12.22 -12.31 -3.90
C ALA A 369 -12.82 -12.93 -2.62
N PHE A 370 -13.87 -12.32 -2.08
CA PHE A 370 -14.52 -12.72 -0.82
C PHE A 370 -15.90 -13.35 -1.03
N HIS A 371 -16.36 -13.47 -2.28
CA HIS A 371 -17.71 -13.99 -2.58
C HIS A 371 -17.92 -15.44 -2.12
N TYR A 372 -16.88 -16.28 -2.22
CA TYR A 372 -16.93 -17.70 -1.84
C TYR A 372 -16.37 -17.98 -0.44
N LEU A 373 -16.53 -17.04 0.50
CA LEU A 373 -16.08 -17.24 1.89
C LEU A 373 -16.81 -18.37 2.62
N ALA A 374 -17.96 -18.85 2.13
CA ALA A 374 -18.68 -19.99 2.69
C ALA A 374 -17.85 -21.29 2.67
N ASP A 375 -16.94 -21.43 1.69
CA ASP A 375 -16.00 -22.57 1.56
C ASP A 375 -14.62 -22.25 2.16
N ALA A 376 -14.45 -21.06 2.75
CA ALA A 376 -13.18 -20.51 3.22
C ALA A 376 -12.97 -20.73 4.74
N PRO A 377 -11.85 -20.29 5.33
CA PRO A 377 -11.49 -20.64 6.70
C PRO A 377 -12.42 -19.97 7.71
N ASN A 378 -13.29 -20.77 8.36
CA ASN A 378 -14.03 -20.37 9.57
C ASN A 378 -13.12 -19.99 10.76
N SER A 379 -11.81 -20.15 10.61
CA SER A 379 -10.77 -19.76 11.57
C SER A 379 -10.35 -18.29 11.48
N LEU A 380 -10.81 -17.52 10.49
CA LEU A 380 -10.43 -16.11 10.34
C LEU A 380 -10.82 -15.31 11.59
N ALA A 381 -9.81 -14.74 12.23
CA ALA A 381 -9.92 -13.93 13.43
C ALA A 381 -9.51 -12.47 13.19
N GLU A 382 -8.64 -12.22 12.21
CA GLU A 382 -8.17 -10.88 11.87
C GLU A 382 -8.10 -10.72 10.35
N VAL A 383 -8.79 -9.70 9.84
CA VAL A 383 -8.76 -9.33 8.42
C VAL A 383 -8.45 -7.85 8.32
N ARG A 384 -7.37 -7.52 7.64
CA ARG A 384 -6.96 -6.14 7.36
C ARG A 384 -6.78 -5.92 5.87
N LEU A 385 -7.68 -5.14 5.28
CA LEU A 385 -7.63 -4.71 3.89
C LEU A 385 -7.32 -3.21 3.87
N ILE A 386 -6.05 -2.89 3.65
CA ILE A 386 -5.52 -1.53 3.81
C ILE A 386 -5.29 -0.93 2.42
N SER A 387 -5.92 0.22 2.16
CA SER A 387 -5.82 0.98 0.91
C SER A 387 -6.15 0.14 -0.34
N CYS A 388 -7.18 -0.71 -0.24
CA CYS A 388 -7.72 -1.51 -1.33
C CYS A 388 -8.92 -0.78 -1.95
N ASN A 389 -8.68 -0.05 -3.06
CA ASN A 389 -9.64 0.94 -3.56
C ASN A 389 -10.91 0.35 -4.21
N LEU A 390 -10.86 -0.91 -4.66
CA LEU A 390 -11.97 -1.58 -5.34
C LEU A 390 -12.86 -2.40 -4.38
N ILE A 391 -12.54 -2.43 -3.09
CA ILE A 391 -13.33 -3.12 -2.06
C ILE A 391 -14.49 -2.22 -1.63
N THR A 392 -15.71 -2.77 -1.59
CA THR A 392 -16.93 -2.08 -1.22
C THR A 392 -17.61 -2.74 0.00
N GLY A 393 -18.80 -2.24 0.36
CA GLY A 393 -19.60 -2.81 1.44
C GLY A 393 -20.00 -4.28 1.23
N GLU A 394 -19.90 -4.82 0.01
CA GLU A 394 -20.16 -6.24 -0.27
C GLU A 394 -19.11 -7.16 0.39
N THR A 395 -17.84 -6.75 0.43
CA THR A 395 -16.82 -7.50 1.18
C THR A 395 -17.12 -7.52 2.68
N ALA A 396 -17.60 -6.41 3.24
CA ALA A 396 -18.00 -6.34 4.64
C ALA A 396 -19.18 -7.28 4.95
N GLU A 397 -20.14 -7.41 4.04
CA GLU A 397 -21.22 -8.39 4.14
C GLU A 397 -20.68 -9.81 4.05
N SER A 398 -19.81 -10.11 3.08
CA SER A 398 -19.23 -11.44 2.89
C SER A 398 -18.41 -11.88 4.13
N LEU A 399 -17.65 -10.96 4.72
CA LEU A 399 -16.88 -11.21 5.96
C LEU A 399 -17.75 -11.34 7.21
N SER A 400 -19.02 -10.90 7.18
CA SER A 400 -19.92 -11.02 8.33
C SER A 400 -20.26 -12.48 8.68
N VAL A 401 -20.05 -13.40 7.73
CA VAL A 401 -20.21 -14.85 7.93
C VAL A 401 -19.14 -15.40 8.89
N CYS A 402 -17.96 -14.76 8.96
CA CYS A 402 -16.84 -15.17 9.80
C CYS A 402 -17.09 -14.81 11.29
N ARG A 403 -17.84 -15.64 12.01
CA ARG A 403 -18.24 -15.38 13.42
C ARG A 403 -17.09 -15.32 14.44
N ASN A 404 -15.88 -15.72 14.05
CA ASN A 404 -14.69 -15.64 14.90
C ASN A 404 -13.89 -14.35 14.70
N LEU A 405 -14.34 -13.44 13.82
CA LEU A 405 -13.64 -12.20 13.51
C LEU A 405 -13.60 -11.26 14.72
N GLN A 406 -12.38 -10.88 15.12
CA GLN A 406 -12.10 -10.00 16.25
C GLN A 406 -11.56 -8.65 15.78
N VAL A 407 -10.80 -8.63 14.69
CA VAL A 407 -10.16 -7.44 14.13
C VAL A 407 -10.56 -7.30 12.66
N LEU A 408 -11.13 -6.15 12.33
CA LEU A 408 -11.47 -5.76 10.97
C LEU A 408 -10.94 -4.36 10.68
N ASP A 409 -10.10 -4.25 9.66
CA ASP A 409 -9.45 -3.01 9.27
C ASP A 409 -9.68 -2.78 7.78
N PHE A 410 -10.39 -1.70 7.44
CA PHE A 410 -10.65 -1.21 6.10
C PHE A 410 -10.00 0.15 5.85
N SER A 411 -8.93 0.48 6.56
CA SER A 411 -8.28 1.79 6.46
C SER A 411 -7.85 2.10 5.03
N GLY A 412 -8.27 3.26 4.52
CA GLY A 412 -8.03 3.70 3.14
C GLY A 412 -8.96 3.09 2.09
N CYS A 413 -9.89 2.19 2.44
CA CYS A 413 -10.89 1.66 1.53
C CYS A 413 -12.08 2.63 1.41
N LYS A 414 -11.99 3.58 0.48
CA LYS A 414 -12.95 4.69 0.35
C LYS A 414 -14.37 4.28 -0.07
N SER A 415 -14.51 3.12 -0.71
CA SER A 415 -15.78 2.65 -1.26
C SER A 415 -16.63 1.85 -0.24
N ILE A 416 -16.15 1.72 1.01
CA ILE A 416 -16.93 1.17 2.12
C ILE A 416 -18.01 2.19 2.53
N ALA A 417 -19.27 1.77 2.48
CA ALA A 417 -20.45 2.60 2.75
C ALA A 417 -21.35 1.96 3.83
N ASP A 418 -22.43 2.66 4.21
CA ASP A 418 -23.34 2.33 5.31
C ASP A 418 -23.91 0.90 5.30
N PHE A 419 -24.16 0.34 4.11
CA PHE A 419 -24.68 -1.02 3.97
C PHE A 419 -23.76 -2.07 4.62
N GLY A 420 -22.43 -1.92 4.46
CA GLY A 420 -21.46 -2.86 5.04
C GLY A 420 -21.45 -2.83 6.57
N LEU A 421 -21.69 -1.67 7.18
CA LEU A 421 -21.74 -1.53 8.65
C LEU A 421 -22.90 -2.29 9.28
N ASN A 422 -24.05 -2.36 8.61
CA ASN A 422 -25.20 -3.12 9.09
C ASN A 422 -24.89 -4.63 9.20
N SER A 423 -24.01 -5.14 8.35
CA SER A 423 -23.56 -6.53 8.40
C SER A 423 -22.47 -6.73 9.48
N ILE A 424 -21.52 -5.80 9.58
CA ILE A 424 -20.45 -5.81 10.60
C ILE A 424 -21.01 -5.68 12.03
N SER A 425 -22.11 -4.94 12.22
CA SER A 425 -22.73 -4.70 13.54
C SER A 425 -23.29 -5.98 14.20
N ARG A 426 -23.37 -7.09 13.45
CA ARG A 426 -23.82 -8.41 13.92
C ARG A 426 -22.67 -9.31 14.40
N LEU A 427 -21.42 -8.89 14.23
CA LEU A 427 -20.25 -9.68 14.61
C LEU A 427 -20.02 -9.65 16.13
N SER A 428 -20.50 -10.68 16.83
CA SER A 428 -20.51 -10.76 18.30
C SER A 428 -19.13 -10.82 18.96
N LYS A 429 -18.04 -11.04 18.21
CA LYS A 429 -16.66 -11.11 18.72
C LYS A 429 -15.77 -9.96 18.25
N LEU A 430 -16.30 -9.03 17.45
CA LEU A 430 -15.53 -7.93 16.89
C LEU A 430 -15.16 -6.92 17.98
N THR A 431 -13.85 -6.76 18.22
CA THR A 431 -13.31 -5.85 19.23
C THR A 431 -12.61 -4.64 18.63
N THR A 432 -12.06 -4.77 17.42
CA THR A 432 -11.31 -3.70 16.76
C THR A 432 -11.87 -3.47 15.36
N LEU A 433 -12.28 -2.23 15.09
CA LEU A 433 -12.81 -1.81 13.80
C LEU A 433 -12.12 -0.52 13.34
N ASP A 434 -11.40 -0.57 12.23
CA ASP A 434 -10.79 0.60 11.59
C ASP A 434 -11.47 0.89 10.25
N LEU A 435 -12.02 2.10 10.12
CA LEU A 435 -12.75 2.59 8.95
C LEU A 435 -12.14 3.90 8.44
N CYS A 436 -10.86 4.15 8.71
CA CYS A 436 -10.18 5.38 8.32
C CYS A 436 -10.38 5.69 6.83
N GLY A 437 -10.99 6.83 6.51
CA GLY A 437 -11.22 7.31 5.15
C GLY A 437 -12.35 6.63 4.36
N ALA A 438 -13.18 5.80 5.01
CA ALA A 438 -14.39 5.22 4.39
C ALA A 438 -15.49 6.27 4.17
N ASP A 439 -16.39 6.04 3.19
CA ASP A 439 -17.51 6.94 2.86
C ASP A 439 -18.78 6.59 3.65
N ILE A 440 -18.68 6.71 4.97
CA ILE A 440 -19.75 6.37 5.92
C ILE A 440 -20.51 7.62 6.34
N THR A 441 -21.82 7.49 6.53
CA THR A 441 -22.71 8.56 7.02
C THR A 441 -23.24 8.28 8.42
N ASP A 442 -23.95 9.26 8.97
CA ASP A 442 -24.66 9.13 10.26
C ASP A 442 -25.60 7.91 10.33
N SER A 443 -26.14 7.48 9.18
CA SER A 443 -27.02 6.30 9.11
C SER A 443 -26.24 5.00 9.37
N GLY A 444 -25.04 4.86 8.79
CA GLY A 444 -24.16 3.73 9.03
C GLY A 444 -23.67 3.65 10.47
N LEU A 445 -23.38 4.80 11.09
CA LEU A 445 -23.06 4.88 12.52
C LEU A 445 -24.22 4.49 13.43
N SER A 446 -25.45 4.89 13.08
CA SER A 446 -26.66 4.47 13.79
C SER A 446 -26.81 2.95 13.77
N ALA A 447 -26.60 2.32 12.60
CA ALA A 447 -26.63 0.86 12.46
C ALA A 447 -25.54 0.15 13.29
N LEU A 448 -24.35 0.75 13.40
CA LEU A 448 -23.29 0.25 14.27
C LEU A 448 -23.65 0.37 15.76
N GLY A 449 -24.25 1.48 16.15
CA GLY A 449 -24.69 1.77 17.52
C GLY A 449 -25.84 0.88 18.01
N GLY A 450 -26.73 0.46 17.11
CA GLY A 450 -27.78 -0.53 17.41
C GLY A 450 -27.31 -2.00 17.36
N GLY A 451 -26.04 -2.24 17.05
CA GLY A 451 -25.48 -3.58 16.88
C GLY A 451 -25.10 -4.28 18.19
N SER A 452 -24.73 -5.56 18.05
CA SER A 452 -24.26 -6.42 19.15
C SER A 452 -22.74 -6.55 19.23
N SER A 453 -21.98 -5.91 18.33
CA SER A 453 -20.52 -6.01 18.27
C SER A 453 -19.86 -5.30 19.47
N PRO A 454 -19.09 -6.01 20.33
CA PRO A 454 -18.47 -5.44 21.51
C PRO A 454 -17.16 -4.68 21.17
N ILE A 455 -17.28 -3.62 20.38
CA ILE A 455 -16.12 -2.87 19.87
C ILE A 455 -15.44 -2.13 21.02
N VAL A 456 -14.14 -2.36 21.15
CA VAL A 456 -13.22 -1.78 22.15
C VAL A 456 -12.40 -0.65 21.52
N SER A 457 -12.01 -0.79 20.25
CA SER A 457 -11.24 0.20 19.49
C SER A 457 -11.94 0.52 18.18
N LEU A 458 -12.33 1.78 17.99
CA LEU A 458 -13.01 2.27 16.79
C LEU A 458 -12.24 3.46 16.19
N CYS A 459 -11.85 3.35 14.93
CA CYS A 459 -11.24 4.44 14.16
C CYS A 459 -12.18 4.90 13.05
N LEU A 460 -12.61 6.17 13.12
CA LEU A 460 -13.48 6.82 12.13
C LEU A 460 -12.75 7.95 11.39
N ARG A 461 -11.43 8.00 11.50
CA ARG A 461 -10.64 9.12 11.00
C ARG A 461 -10.94 9.41 9.53
N GLY A 462 -11.17 10.68 9.18
CA GLY A 462 -11.34 11.10 7.78
C GLY A 462 -12.65 10.66 7.11
N CYS A 463 -13.61 10.08 7.85
CA CYS A 463 -14.96 9.79 7.37
C CYS A 463 -15.79 11.08 7.26
N LYS A 464 -15.58 11.86 6.20
CA LYS A 464 -16.00 13.28 6.11
C LYS A 464 -17.51 13.55 6.27
N ARG A 465 -18.37 12.55 6.09
CA ARG A 465 -19.83 12.67 6.13
C ARG A 465 -20.44 12.35 7.49
N ILE A 466 -19.62 12.03 8.48
CA ILE A 466 -20.02 11.84 9.86
C ILE A 466 -20.16 13.20 10.54
N THR A 467 -21.26 13.39 11.26
CA THR A 467 -21.57 14.60 12.02
C THR A 467 -21.88 14.30 13.48
N ASP A 468 -22.10 15.35 14.28
CA ASP A 468 -22.58 15.22 15.66
C ASP A 468 -23.82 14.34 15.81
N ARG A 469 -24.73 14.40 14.83
CA ARG A 469 -25.95 13.58 14.84
C ARG A 469 -25.62 12.09 14.79
N GLY A 470 -24.71 11.68 13.91
CA GLY A 470 -24.26 10.30 13.80
C GLY A 470 -23.60 9.80 15.09
N MET A 471 -22.78 10.65 15.72
CA MET A 471 -22.14 10.31 17.00
C MET A 471 -23.15 10.12 18.14
N VAL A 472 -24.15 11.00 18.22
CA VAL A 472 -25.24 10.86 19.21
C VAL A 472 -26.06 9.60 18.94
N MET A 473 -26.38 9.29 17.69
CA MET A 473 -27.11 8.07 17.33
C MET A 473 -26.31 6.79 17.62
N MET A 474 -25.01 6.79 17.31
CA MET A 474 -24.12 5.67 17.59
C MET A 474 -24.05 5.34 19.10
N LEU A 475 -24.02 6.38 19.93
CA LEU A 475 -23.89 6.24 21.39
C LEU A 475 -25.22 6.12 22.12
N GLY A 476 -26.31 6.62 21.52
CA GLY A 476 -27.66 6.59 22.09
C GLY A 476 -28.48 5.35 21.70
N GLY A 477 -27.95 4.48 20.83
CA GLY A 477 -28.61 3.22 20.48
C GLY A 477 -28.62 2.20 21.62
N ASP A 478 -29.52 1.22 21.54
CA ASP A 478 -29.66 0.13 22.53
C ASP A 478 -28.50 -0.90 22.52
N GLY A 479 -27.45 -0.66 21.72
CA GLY A 479 -26.32 -1.56 21.56
C GLY A 479 -25.29 -1.48 22.70
N VAL A 480 -24.26 -2.32 22.59
CA VAL A 480 -23.23 -2.48 23.64
C VAL A 480 -22.09 -1.46 23.56
N LEU A 481 -21.99 -0.74 22.45
CA LEU A 481 -20.82 0.04 22.04
C LEU A 481 -20.45 1.16 23.04
N GLY A 482 -21.45 1.86 23.59
CA GLY A 482 -21.23 2.93 24.58
C GLY A 482 -20.54 2.46 25.87
N ASN A 483 -20.65 1.18 26.21
CA ASN A 483 -20.06 0.61 27.42
C ASN A 483 -18.73 -0.15 27.17
N THR A 484 -18.44 -0.52 25.92
CA THR A 484 -17.26 -1.31 25.56
C THR A 484 -16.09 -0.48 25.05
N LEU A 485 -16.34 0.70 24.48
CA LEU A 485 -15.30 1.53 23.86
C LEU A 485 -14.24 2.00 24.86
N LEU A 486 -12.99 1.66 24.56
CA LEU A 486 -11.78 2.14 25.26
C LEU A 486 -10.95 3.09 24.41
N THR A 487 -10.96 2.92 23.08
CA THR A 487 -10.22 3.78 22.13
C THR A 487 -11.14 4.26 21.03
N LEU A 488 -11.17 5.58 20.80
CA LEU A 488 -11.96 6.21 19.75
C LEU A 488 -11.11 7.24 18.99
N ASP A 489 -11.02 7.11 17.67
CA ASP A 489 -10.39 8.10 16.80
C ASP A 489 -11.44 8.82 15.93
N LEU A 490 -11.62 10.12 16.19
CA LEU A 490 -12.51 11.05 15.49
C LEU A 490 -11.74 12.07 14.64
N GLY A 491 -10.49 11.80 14.30
CA GLY A 491 -9.63 12.76 13.62
C GLY A 491 -10.10 13.11 12.20
N TYR A 492 -9.83 14.33 11.74
CA TYR A 492 -10.16 14.79 10.39
C TYR A 492 -11.67 14.69 10.05
N LEU A 493 -12.54 14.89 11.05
CA LEU A 493 -13.99 14.91 10.89
C LEU A 493 -14.50 16.37 10.93
N PRO A 494 -14.84 16.98 9.77
CA PRO A 494 -15.25 18.39 9.73
C PRO A 494 -16.64 18.65 10.36
N GLY A 495 -17.51 17.63 10.38
CA GLY A 495 -18.87 17.73 10.95
C GLY A 495 -18.97 17.45 12.45
N VAL A 496 -17.84 17.21 13.12
CA VAL A 496 -17.78 16.92 14.56
C VAL A 496 -17.44 18.19 15.34
N SER A 497 -18.32 18.55 16.28
CA SER A 497 -18.21 19.69 17.18
C SER A 497 -18.26 19.25 18.65
N ASP A 498 -18.41 20.23 19.54
CA ASP A 498 -18.58 19.99 20.97
C ASP A 498 -19.75 19.05 21.31
N ILE A 499 -20.81 19.03 20.50
CA ILE A 499 -21.98 18.19 20.73
C ILE A 499 -21.60 16.70 20.72
N ALA A 500 -20.83 16.24 19.72
CA ALA A 500 -20.33 14.87 19.68
C ALA A 500 -19.44 14.54 20.86
N VAL A 501 -18.48 15.42 21.20
CA VAL A 501 -17.53 15.17 22.29
C VAL A 501 -18.24 15.14 23.65
N VAL A 502 -19.24 16.00 23.87
CA VAL A 502 -20.10 15.95 25.05
C VAL A 502 -20.88 14.64 25.12
N ALA A 503 -21.41 14.14 24.00
CA ALA A 503 -22.07 12.84 23.96
C ALA A 503 -21.11 11.69 24.32
N VAL A 504 -19.89 11.70 23.76
CA VAL A 504 -18.82 10.75 24.12
C VAL A 504 -18.49 10.84 25.61
N ALA A 505 -18.37 12.06 26.15
CA ALA A 505 -18.04 12.27 27.55
C ALA A 505 -19.12 11.71 28.51
N LYS A 506 -20.40 11.85 28.15
CA LYS A 506 -21.56 11.41 28.93
C LYS A 506 -21.79 9.90 28.87
N VAL A 507 -21.68 9.30 27.68
CA VAL A 507 -22.01 7.88 27.46
C VAL A 507 -20.79 6.98 27.69
N CYS A 508 -19.65 7.29 27.05
CA CYS A 508 -18.44 6.47 27.11
C CYS A 508 -17.65 6.70 28.40
N ARG A 509 -18.06 6.03 29.48
CA ARG A 509 -17.41 6.14 30.80
C ARG A 509 -16.07 5.42 30.92
N GLN A 510 -15.75 4.51 29.99
CA GLN A 510 -14.53 3.69 30.06
C GLN A 510 -13.43 4.14 29.09
N ILE A 511 -13.66 5.17 28.26
CA ILE A 511 -12.70 5.56 27.21
C ILE A 511 -11.37 6.05 27.82
N ILE A 512 -10.30 5.44 27.34
CA ILE A 512 -8.90 5.62 27.77
C ILE A 512 -8.15 6.48 26.76
N ASN A 513 -8.39 6.28 25.46
CA ASN A 513 -7.72 6.96 24.37
C ASN A 513 -8.75 7.66 23.48
N LEU A 514 -8.60 8.96 23.29
CA LEU A 514 -9.50 9.77 22.46
C LEU A 514 -8.69 10.67 21.52
N CYS A 515 -8.87 10.47 20.20
CA CYS A 515 -8.26 11.30 19.17
C CYS A 515 -9.32 12.25 18.61
N ILE A 516 -9.10 13.56 18.66
CA ILE A 516 -10.00 14.59 18.10
C ILE A 516 -9.16 15.57 17.24
N ARG A 517 -8.16 15.05 16.54
CA ARG A 517 -7.25 15.84 15.72
C ARG A 517 -7.96 16.47 14.52
N ASN A 518 -7.60 17.71 14.16
CA ASN A 518 -8.13 18.43 12.99
C ASN A 518 -9.68 18.55 12.99
N CYS A 519 -10.30 18.58 14.18
CA CYS A 519 -11.71 18.88 14.33
C CYS A 519 -11.86 20.36 14.69
N PHE A 520 -12.07 21.21 13.68
CA PHE A 520 -12.01 22.67 13.83
C PHE A 520 -13.15 23.27 14.67
N ALA A 521 -14.29 22.59 14.76
CA ALA A 521 -15.47 23.04 15.50
C ALA A 521 -15.44 22.67 17.00
N VAL A 522 -14.34 22.07 17.48
CA VAL A 522 -14.16 21.69 18.88
C VAL A 522 -13.56 22.87 19.67
N THR A 523 -14.19 23.20 20.80
CA THR A 523 -13.86 24.34 21.66
C THR A 523 -13.59 23.91 23.11
N ASP A 524 -13.41 24.89 24.01
CA ASP A 524 -13.20 24.64 25.44
C ASP A 524 -14.34 23.86 26.11
N THR A 525 -15.56 23.91 25.54
CA THR A 525 -16.71 23.19 26.10
C THR A 525 -16.54 21.68 26.03
N SER A 526 -15.91 21.16 24.96
CA SER A 526 -15.50 19.75 24.86
C SER A 526 -14.57 19.33 25.99
N ILE A 527 -13.55 20.14 26.28
CA ILE A 527 -12.57 19.85 27.33
C ILE A 527 -13.21 19.91 28.71
N SER A 528 -14.12 20.86 28.93
CA SER A 528 -14.92 20.97 30.15
C SER A 528 -15.79 19.72 30.37
N ALA A 529 -16.45 19.23 29.32
CA ALA A 529 -17.27 18.02 29.38
C ALA A 529 -16.45 16.76 29.65
N LEU A 530 -15.26 16.64 29.03
CA LEU A 530 -14.33 15.53 29.29
C LEU A 530 -13.73 15.58 30.70
N GLY A 531 -13.62 16.77 31.30
CA GLY A 531 -13.11 17.02 32.64
C GLY A 531 -14.19 17.11 33.73
N SER A 532 -15.40 16.59 33.51
CA SER A 532 -16.50 16.71 34.48
C SER A 532 -16.37 15.72 35.66
N PRO A 533 -16.85 16.10 36.87
CA PRO A 533 -16.81 15.23 38.05
C PRO A 533 -17.62 13.94 37.91
N GLU A 534 -18.73 13.98 37.14
CA GLU A 534 -19.58 12.80 36.84
C GLU A 534 -18.83 11.64 36.17
N ARG A 535 -17.72 11.96 35.50
CA ARG A 535 -16.84 11.00 34.85
C ARG A 535 -15.78 10.43 35.81
N SER A 536 -15.40 11.20 36.82
CA SER A 536 -14.34 10.86 37.77
C SER A 536 -14.76 9.87 38.86
N GLU A 537 -16.06 9.61 39.03
CA GLU A 537 -16.59 8.59 39.96
C GLU A 537 -16.52 7.15 39.38
N GLY A 538 -16.16 7.00 38.10
CA GLY A 538 -16.01 5.72 37.40
C GLY A 538 -14.54 5.25 37.27
N LYS A 539 -14.33 3.93 37.38
CA LYS A 539 -13.04 3.23 37.60
C LYS A 539 -11.89 3.44 36.59
N ARG A 540 -12.00 4.27 35.52
CA ARG A 540 -10.90 4.52 34.56
C ARG A 540 -10.87 5.97 34.04
N SER A 541 -9.77 6.67 34.31
CA SER A 541 -9.49 8.03 33.79
C SER A 541 -8.88 8.00 32.38
N LEU A 542 -9.12 9.06 31.60
CA LEU A 542 -8.57 9.24 30.25
C LEU A 542 -7.03 9.32 30.31
N ARG A 543 -6.34 8.51 29.49
CA ARG A 543 -4.87 8.44 29.45
C ARG A 543 -4.25 9.12 28.25
N LYS A 544 -4.88 9.07 27.08
CA LYS A 544 -4.35 9.69 25.86
C LYS A 544 -5.40 10.58 25.21
N LEU A 545 -5.04 11.82 24.94
CA LEU A 545 -5.91 12.80 24.31
C LEU A 545 -5.16 13.54 23.18
N ASP A 546 -5.66 13.47 21.94
CA ASP A 546 -5.13 14.26 20.81
C ASP A 546 -6.07 15.38 20.44
N LEU A 547 -5.57 16.60 20.49
CA LEU A 547 -6.24 17.85 20.15
C LEU A 547 -5.47 18.62 19.08
N TYR A 548 -4.57 17.94 18.34
CA TYR A 548 -3.76 18.61 17.33
C TYR A 548 -4.62 19.36 16.31
N ASN A 549 -4.28 20.62 16.07
CA ASN A 549 -4.97 21.52 15.15
C ASN A 549 -6.47 21.75 15.44
N CYS A 550 -6.88 21.65 16.71
CA CYS A 550 -8.19 22.16 17.16
C CYS A 550 -8.10 23.67 17.41
N CYS A 551 -8.52 24.47 16.43
CA CYS A 551 -8.35 25.92 16.44
C CYS A 551 -9.35 26.69 17.35
N GLY A 552 -10.38 26.00 17.86
CA GLY A 552 -11.38 26.54 18.79
C GLY A 552 -10.97 26.54 20.26
N LEU A 553 -9.81 25.97 20.61
CA LEU A 553 -9.32 25.90 21.99
C LEU A 553 -8.65 27.22 22.44
N SER A 554 -8.93 27.64 23.67
CA SER A 554 -8.39 28.85 24.29
C SER A 554 -7.64 28.57 25.61
N ALA A 555 -7.08 29.61 26.25
CA ALA A 555 -6.44 29.50 27.55
C ALA A 555 -7.33 28.85 28.65
N VAL A 556 -8.66 28.82 28.47
CA VAL A 556 -9.58 28.09 29.35
C VAL A 556 -9.31 26.58 29.32
N SER A 557 -9.18 25.98 28.13
CA SER A 557 -8.81 24.55 27.99
C SER A 557 -7.51 24.20 28.69
N PHE A 558 -6.50 25.08 28.63
CA PHE A 558 -5.23 24.84 29.32
C PHE A 558 -5.41 24.74 30.85
N ARG A 559 -6.21 25.63 31.45
CA ARG A 559 -6.52 25.59 32.89
C ARG A 559 -7.27 24.31 33.28
N LEU A 560 -8.21 23.86 32.43
CA LEU A 560 -8.96 22.62 32.65
C LEU A 560 -8.06 21.38 32.59
N LEU A 561 -7.14 21.32 31.62
CA LEU A 561 -6.15 20.24 31.49
C LEU A 561 -5.17 20.19 32.68
N ARG A 562 -4.86 21.35 33.28
CA ARG A 562 -4.06 21.42 34.53
C ARG A 562 -4.83 20.93 35.75
N GLY A 563 -6.17 21.02 35.74
CA GLY A 563 -7.04 20.63 36.85
C GLY A 563 -6.97 19.13 37.25
N PRO A 564 -7.58 18.79 38.39
CA PRO A 564 -7.49 17.45 39.00
C PRO A 564 -8.18 16.35 38.17
N PHE A 565 -9.13 16.72 37.29
CA PHE A 565 -9.94 15.78 36.52
C PHE A 565 -9.17 15.04 35.40
N PHE A 566 -8.01 15.56 35.00
CA PHE A 566 -7.09 14.92 34.05
C PHE A 566 -5.82 14.39 34.75
N CYS A 567 -5.92 13.91 35.99
CA CYS A 567 -4.78 13.36 36.74
C CYS A 567 -4.22 12.07 36.12
N GLY A 568 -5.04 11.30 35.40
CA GLY A 568 -4.64 10.05 34.73
C GLY A 568 -4.03 10.22 33.33
N LEU A 569 -3.95 11.45 32.82
CA LEU A 569 -3.47 11.73 31.46
C LEU A 569 -1.96 11.48 31.36
N ARG A 570 -1.56 10.66 30.39
CA ARG A 570 -0.17 10.27 30.11
C ARG A 570 0.33 10.76 28.76
N TRP A 571 -0.56 11.07 27.83
CA TRP A 571 -0.19 11.62 26.52
C TRP A 571 -1.18 12.70 26.10
N LEU A 572 -0.66 13.84 25.64
CA LEU A 572 -1.44 14.98 25.19
C LEU A 572 -0.86 15.54 23.88
N GLY A 573 -1.64 15.51 22.80
CA GLY A 573 -1.31 16.18 21.53
C GLY A 573 -1.98 17.54 21.45
N VAL A 574 -1.21 18.63 21.34
CA VAL A 574 -1.75 20.02 21.31
C VAL A 574 -1.12 20.89 20.23
N GLY A 575 -0.30 20.29 19.35
CA GLY A 575 0.35 21.00 18.24
C GLY A 575 -0.63 21.76 17.34
N SER A 576 -0.18 22.87 16.75
CA SER A 576 -0.96 23.72 15.84
C SER A 576 -2.30 24.24 16.41
N THR A 577 -2.45 24.29 17.73
CA THR A 577 -3.59 24.95 18.40
C THR A 577 -3.25 26.39 18.79
N LYS A 578 -4.28 27.22 19.02
CA LYS A 578 -4.09 28.59 19.55
C LYS A 578 -3.49 28.61 20.96
N LEU A 579 -3.50 27.48 21.67
CA LEU A 579 -2.88 27.33 22.98
C LEU A 579 -1.37 27.58 22.96
N LEU A 580 -0.72 27.36 21.81
CA LEU A 580 0.72 27.55 21.63
C LEU A 580 1.10 29.00 21.29
N ALA A 581 0.11 29.85 20.95
CA ALA A 581 0.35 31.27 20.67
C ALA A 581 0.75 32.05 21.93
N ASP A 582 0.35 31.58 23.12
CA ASP A 582 0.67 32.18 24.43
C ASP A 582 2.00 31.68 25.04
N GLY A 583 2.81 30.92 24.27
CA GLY A 583 4.16 30.48 24.65
C GLY A 583 4.29 28.99 24.98
N LYS A 584 5.34 28.35 24.45
CA LYS A 584 5.65 26.92 24.68
C LYS A 584 5.98 26.59 26.14
N ASP A 585 6.41 27.58 26.91
CA ASP A 585 6.91 27.44 28.29
C ASP A 585 5.85 26.91 29.26
N ARG A 586 4.58 27.30 29.08
CA ARG A 586 3.46 26.80 29.91
C ARG A 586 3.22 25.29 29.78
N PHE A 587 3.44 24.71 28.61
CA PHE A 587 3.33 23.26 28.44
C PHE A 587 4.54 22.52 29.02
N ILE A 588 5.70 23.17 29.09
CA ILE A 588 6.87 22.65 29.80
C ILE A 588 6.57 22.61 31.31
N GLU A 589 6.02 23.69 31.88
CA GLU A 589 5.56 23.76 33.28
C GLU A 589 4.53 22.66 33.58
N LEU A 590 3.54 22.46 32.71
CA LEU A 590 2.54 21.40 32.87
C LEU A 590 3.18 19.99 32.90
N GLY A 591 4.21 19.76 32.08
CA GLY A 591 4.97 18.51 32.07
C GLY A 591 5.80 18.30 33.35
N ILE A 592 6.23 19.38 33.99
CA ILE A 592 6.90 19.34 35.31
C ILE A 592 5.89 19.03 36.42
N GLU A 593 4.71 19.66 36.38
CA GLU A 593 3.65 19.46 37.37
C GLU A 593 2.99 18.07 37.31
N LYS A 594 2.92 17.47 36.11
CA LYS A 594 2.37 16.13 35.88
C LYS A 594 3.48 15.18 35.43
N PRO A 595 4.31 14.66 36.35
CA PRO A 595 5.40 13.75 36.00
C PRO A 595 4.84 12.48 35.34
N GLY A 596 5.21 12.25 34.08
CA GLY A 596 4.72 11.14 33.26
C GLY A 596 3.76 11.53 32.14
N LEU A 597 3.33 12.79 32.06
CA LEU A 597 2.60 13.33 30.91
C LEU A 597 3.57 13.66 29.76
N SER A 598 3.42 12.96 28.64
CA SER A 598 4.12 13.27 27.38
C SER A 598 3.30 14.25 26.56
N ILE A 599 3.85 15.43 26.28
CA ILE A 599 3.17 16.47 25.48
C ILE A 599 3.79 16.51 24.07
N CYS A 600 2.95 16.33 23.06
CA CYS A 600 3.35 16.35 21.66
C CYS A 600 2.87 17.64 20.95
N ILE A 601 3.82 18.36 20.36
CA ILE A 601 3.59 19.61 19.61
C ILE A 601 3.86 19.43 18.11
N SER A 602 4.69 18.46 17.74
CA SER A 602 5.19 18.23 16.36
C SER A 602 4.15 17.66 15.39
N GLY A 603 2.89 17.49 15.81
CA GLY A 603 1.86 16.87 14.96
C GLY A 603 2.00 15.37 14.78
N CYS A 604 2.76 14.74 15.67
CA CYS A 604 2.89 13.30 15.76
C CYS A 604 1.57 12.64 16.23
N GLU A 605 1.22 11.45 15.73
CA GLU A 605 -0.04 10.76 16.06
C GLU A 605 -0.10 10.26 17.52
N ILE A 606 -1.29 9.87 18.00
CA ILE A 606 -1.45 9.27 19.34
C ILE A 606 -0.47 8.12 19.54
N GLY A 607 0.36 8.25 20.58
CA GLY A 607 1.39 7.26 20.90
C GLY A 607 2.75 7.53 20.27
N CYS A 608 2.89 8.50 19.37
CA CYS A 608 4.20 9.03 19.01
C CYS A 608 4.81 9.73 20.24
N LYS A 609 6.04 9.34 20.55
CA LYS A 609 6.74 9.69 21.80
C LYS A 609 7.81 10.76 21.58
N ASP A 610 7.73 11.54 20.49
CA ASP A 610 8.61 12.68 20.18
C ASP A 610 8.21 13.97 20.93
N GLY A 611 7.81 13.85 22.20
CA GLY A 611 7.47 14.98 23.04
C GLY A 611 8.69 15.81 23.43
N LEU A 612 8.49 17.10 23.75
CA LEU A 612 9.53 18.01 24.22
C LEU A 612 10.45 17.33 25.27
N PRO A 613 11.78 17.31 25.09
CA PRO A 613 12.67 17.01 26.20
C PRO A 613 12.49 18.10 27.27
N PRO A 614 12.44 17.75 28.57
CA PRO A 614 12.56 18.76 29.61
C PRO A 614 13.95 19.43 29.51
N PRO A 615 14.09 20.72 29.82
CA PRO A 615 15.40 21.34 29.90
C PRO A 615 16.23 20.57 30.93
N SER A 616 17.42 20.14 30.52
CA SER A 616 18.43 19.52 31.39
C SER A 616 18.87 20.56 32.44
N SER A 617 18.25 20.54 33.62
CA SER A 617 18.79 21.19 34.80
C SER A 617 19.82 20.25 35.43
N GLU A 618 21.09 20.46 35.09
CA GLU A 618 22.27 20.35 35.95
C GLU A 618 23.53 20.17 35.10
N ASN A 619 24.16 21.29 34.77
CA ASN A 619 25.62 21.39 34.80
C ASN A 619 25.95 22.77 35.39
N ASN A 620 26.04 22.80 36.73
CA ASN A 620 26.71 23.87 37.45
C ASN A 620 28.22 23.62 37.38
N SER A 621 28.97 24.54 36.77
CA SER A 621 30.00 25.37 37.43
C SER A 621 31.12 25.79 36.47
N ALA A 622 31.03 27.00 35.91
CA ALA A 622 32.09 28.00 35.88
C ALA A 622 31.61 29.28 35.17
N ALA A 623 31.94 30.43 35.75
CA ALA A 623 31.74 31.81 35.25
C ALA A 623 30.33 32.42 35.39
N MET A 624 30.01 32.78 36.64
CA MET A 624 29.15 33.92 36.97
C MET A 624 30.04 35.18 37.07
N ALA A 625 29.57 36.27 36.44
CA ALA A 625 29.70 37.69 36.85
C ALA A 625 30.11 38.62 35.69
N MET A 626 29.15 39.38 35.14
CA MET A 626 28.92 40.78 35.56
C MET A 626 27.89 41.52 34.67
N LEU A 627 26.94 42.13 35.38
CA LEU A 627 26.27 43.43 35.12
C LEU A 627 25.09 43.55 34.12
N LEU A 628 23.91 43.56 34.75
CA LEU A 628 22.61 44.19 34.44
C LEU A 628 22.70 45.71 34.06
N PRO A 629 21.57 46.47 33.84
CA PRO A 629 20.40 46.27 32.95
C PRO A 629 19.84 47.57 32.26
N HIS A 630 18.85 47.40 31.35
CA HIS A 630 17.69 48.30 31.03
C HIS A 630 17.89 49.63 30.20
N PRO A 631 16.83 50.29 29.65
CA PRO A 631 15.84 49.87 28.63
C PRO A 631 15.52 50.97 27.54
N VAL A 632 14.46 50.76 26.72
CA VAL A 632 13.52 51.76 26.09
C VAL A 632 13.52 52.00 24.54
N SER A 633 12.28 51.89 24.01
CA SER A 633 11.58 52.59 22.89
C SER A 633 11.83 52.31 21.39
N SER A 634 10.72 51.87 20.78
CA SER A 634 10.07 52.31 19.52
C SER A 634 10.81 53.25 18.56
N LEU A 635 10.81 52.90 17.26
CA LEU A 635 10.07 53.60 16.18
C LEU A 635 10.40 52.94 14.82
N ALA A 636 9.37 52.65 14.04
CA ALA A 636 9.45 52.61 12.57
C ALA A 636 8.79 53.91 12.04
N PRO A 637 8.79 54.24 10.73
CA PRO A 637 9.67 53.87 9.60
C PRO A 637 10.16 55.11 8.80
N ARG A 638 11.25 55.05 8.01
CA ARG A 638 11.45 55.97 6.85
C ARG A 638 12.21 55.37 5.67
N VAL A 639 11.54 55.48 4.53
CA VAL A 639 11.89 55.49 3.10
C VAL A 639 13.31 56.00 2.77
N PRO A 640 13.93 55.49 1.68
CA PRO A 640 14.36 56.42 0.63
C PRO A 640 13.91 55.99 -0.79
N ARG A 641 13.50 56.99 -1.58
CA ARG A 641 13.30 56.98 -3.03
C ARG A 641 14.64 57.32 -3.72
N TYR A 642 15.06 56.61 -4.77
CA TYR A 642 15.11 57.03 -6.21
C TYR A 642 16.39 56.39 -6.82
N PRO A 643 16.61 56.32 -8.16
CA PRO A 643 15.72 56.43 -9.33
C PRO A 643 15.89 55.26 -10.36
N LEU A 644 14.98 55.19 -11.34
CA LEU A 644 15.13 54.55 -12.66
C LEU A 644 15.24 55.69 -13.71
N PRO A 645 15.60 55.49 -15.01
CA PRO A 645 15.92 54.25 -15.76
C PRO A 645 17.14 54.33 -16.74
N SER A 646 17.60 53.20 -17.27
CA SER A 646 17.79 53.02 -18.74
C SER A 646 18.13 51.58 -19.15
N ARG A 647 17.39 51.17 -20.19
CA ARG A 647 17.37 49.95 -21.03
C ARG A 647 18.71 49.23 -21.27
N LEU A 648 18.70 47.88 -21.27
CA LEU A 648 18.68 47.04 -22.49
C LEU A 648 18.66 45.51 -22.18
N ASN A 649 17.70 44.86 -22.86
CA ASN A 649 17.63 43.48 -23.36
C ASN A 649 17.71 42.27 -22.41
N GLY A 650 16.52 41.71 -22.17
CA GLY A 650 16.29 40.45 -21.48
C GLY A 650 16.41 39.21 -22.37
N ARG A 651 16.86 38.12 -21.74
CA ARG A 651 16.57 36.74 -22.12
C ARG A 651 15.46 36.23 -21.20
N ARG A 652 14.23 36.10 -21.73
CA ARG A 652 13.13 35.42 -21.04
C ARG A 652 13.25 33.91 -21.25
N ARG A 653 13.47 33.16 -20.16
CA ARG A 653 13.03 31.76 -20.05
C ARG A 653 11.50 31.78 -19.94
N LYS A 654 10.81 31.12 -20.87
CA LYS A 654 9.34 30.95 -20.83
C LYS A 654 8.99 29.98 -19.69
N SER A 655 8.17 30.44 -18.76
CA SER A 655 7.40 29.61 -17.84
C SER A 655 6.30 28.88 -18.61
N VAL A 656 6.20 27.56 -18.43
CA VAL A 656 5.05 26.77 -18.90
C VAL A 656 3.85 27.13 -18.02
N SER A 657 2.83 27.75 -18.62
CA SER A 657 1.54 27.99 -17.98
C SER A 657 0.72 26.70 -18.01
N VAL A 658 0.32 26.22 -16.84
CA VAL A 658 -0.71 25.19 -16.67
C VAL A 658 -2.04 25.78 -17.13
N VAL A 659 -2.64 25.20 -18.17
CA VAL A 659 -3.99 25.56 -18.63
C VAL A 659 -4.99 25.01 -17.60
N GLN A 660 -5.66 25.90 -16.86
CA GLN A 660 -6.83 25.56 -16.04
C GLN A 660 -8.03 25.33 -16.98
N ALA A 661 -8.46 24.08 -17.14
CA ALA A 661 -9.76 23.77 -17.73
C ALA A 661 -10.88 24.00 -16.70
N SER A 662 -12.03 24.54 -17.14
CA SER A 662 -13.19 24.79 -16.30
C SER A 662 -13.84 23.47 -15.86
N TRP A 663 -14.23 23.36 -14.58
CA TRP A 663 -14.92 22.17 -14.03
C TRP A 663 -16.20 21.79 -14.78
N GLN A 664 -16.86 22.76 -15.44
CA GLN A 664 -18.06 22.53 -16.25
C GLN A 664 -17.77 21.76 -17.55
N GLU A 665 -16.56 21.91 -18.10
CA GLU A 665 -16.14 21.26 -19.36
C GLU A 665 -15.73 19.80 -19.13
N LEU A 666 -15.05 19.51 -18.00
CA LEU A 666 -14.76 18.14 -17.56
C LEU A 666 -16.03 17.36 -17.18
N ALA A 667 -17.02 18.05 -16.60
CA ALA A 667 -18.33 17.46 -16.32
C ALA A 667 -19.07 17.08 -17.62
N GLY A 668 -19.01 17.93 -18.65
CA GLY A 668 -19.58 17.62 -19.97
C GLY A 668 -19.00 16.34 -20.59
N VAL A 669 -17.68 16.17 -20.53
CA VAL A 669 -16.97 14.98 -21.05
C VAL A 669 -17.29 13.72 -20.22
N LEU A 670 -17.41 13.84 -18.90
CA LEU A 670 -17.83 12.74 -18.02
C LEU A 670 -19.29 12.34 -18.25
N ILE A 671 -20.17 13.30 -18.50
CA ILE A 671 -21.59 13.05 -18.78
C ILE A 671 -21.74 12.40 -20.16
N PHE A 672 -21.08 12.90 -21.21
CA PHE A 672 -21.15 12.31 -22.55
C PHE A 672 -20.53 10.90 -22.65
N SER A 673 -19.54 10.56 -21.81
CA SER A 673 -18.96 9.21 -21.76
C SER A 673 -19.77 8.23 -20.89
N ALA A 674 -20.49 8.72 -19.88
CA ALA A 674 -21.34 7.89 -19.03
C ALA A 674 -22.73 7.61 -19.65
N ILE A 675 -23.25 8.49 -20.52
CA ILE A 675 -24.58 8.34 -21.13
C ILE A 675 -24.73 7.04 -21.94
N PRO A 676 -23.79 6.62 -22.81
CA PRO A 676 -23.95 5.37 -23.57
C PRO A 676 -23.96 4.13 -22.67
N PHE A 677 -23.10 4.07 -21.66
CA PHE A 677 -23.02 2.94 -20.74
C PHE A 677 -24.22 2.85 -19.79
N THR A 678 -24.69 4.00 -19.28
CA THR A 678 -25.90 4.06 -18.45
C THR A 678 -27.16 3.79 -19.26
N ALA A 679 -27.23 4.25 -20.51
CA ALA A 679 -28.31 3.92 -21.44
C ALA A 679 -28.32 2.43 -21.80
N VAL A 680 -27.18 1.84 -22.14
CA VAL A 680 -27.08 0.40 -22.43
C VAL A 680 -27.44 -0.44 -21.21
N LYS A 681 -26.96 -0.06 -20.01
CA LYS A 681 -27.29 -0.75 -18.76
C LYS A 681 -28.77 -0.59 -18.37
N ALA A 682 -29.36 0.58 -18.61
CA ALA A 682 -30.78 0.84 -18.38
C ALA A 682 -31.67 0.06 -19.37
N VAL A 683 -31.27 -0.01 -20.64
CA VAL A 683 -31.97 -0.81 -21.67
C VAL A 683 -31.83 -2.30 -21.38
N ALA A 684 -30.64 -2.78 -20.97
CA ALA A 684 -30.40 -4.18 -20.60
C ALA A 684 -31.24 -4.62 -19.39
N ASN A 685 -31.47 -3.72 -18.42
CA ASN A 685 -32.27 -3.97 -17.22
C ASN A 685 -33.77 -3.67 -17.41
N SER A 686 -34.21 -3.29 -18.60
CA SER A 686 -35.62 -3.02 -18.91
C SER A 686 -36.37 -4.27 -19.34
N SER A 687 -37.70 -4.21 -19.35
CA SER A 687 -38.55 -5.28 -19.90
C SER A 687 -38.32 -5.54 -21.40
N LEU A 688 -37.79 -4.54 -22.13
CA LEU A 688 -37.31 -4.70 -23.50
C LEU A 688 -36.02 -5.53 -23.54
N GLY A 689 -35.08 -5.27 -22.62
CA GLY A 689 -33.84 -6.04 -22.45
C GLY A 689 -34.09 -7.49 -22.05
N GLU A 690 -35.03 -7.76 -21.14
CA GLU A 690 -35.43 -9.12 -20.78
C GLU A 690 -36.08 -9.88 -21.94
N LYS A 691 -36.96 -9.22 -22.71
CA LYS A 691 -37.54 -9.80 -23.93
C LYS A 691 -36.47 -10.10 -24.99
N LEU A 692 -35.55 -9.16 -25.22
CA LEU A 692 -34.42 -9.35 -26.14
C LEU A 692 -33.55 -10.53 -25.70
N ARG A 693 -33.23 -10.63 -24.40
CA ARG A 693 -32.37 -11.68 -23.85
C ARG A 693 -33.01 -13.06 -23.98
N ARG A 694 -34.34 -13.17 -23.81
CA ARG A 694 -35.10 -14.41 -24.08
C ARG A 694 -35.06 -14.79 -25.57
N GLN A 695 -35.38 -13.87 -26.47
CA GLN A 695 -35.31 -14.13 -27.93
C GLN A 695 -33.89 -14.47 -28.41
N LEU A 696 -32.88 -13.82 -27.84
CA LEU A 696 -31.47 -14.08 -28.10
C LEU A 696 -31.02 -15.44 -27.57
N SER A 697 -31.53 -15.87 -26.41
CA SER A 697 -31.22 -17.21 -25.87
C SER A 697 -31.83 -18.34 -26.70
N GLU A 698 -33.00 -18.11 -27.31
CA GLU A 698 -33.65 -19.04 -28.23
C GLU A 698 -32.88 -19.15 -29.57
N THR A 699 -32.41 -18.02 -30.10
CA THR A 699 -31.65 -17.96 -31.37
C THR A 699 -30.17 -18.37 -31.23
N LYS A 700 -29.62 -18.40 -30.01
CA LYS A 700 -28.23 -18.81 -29.74
C LYS A 700 -27.92 -20.21 -30.28
N ARG A 701 -28.81 -21.18 -30.06
CA ARG A 701 -28.60 -22.58 -30.48
C ARG A 701 -28.44 -22.69 -32.00
N ASP A 702 -29.34 -22.06 -32.74
CA ASP A 702 -29.32 -22.06 -34.21
C ASP A 702 -28.09 -21.33 -34.78
N ALA A 703 -27.68 -20.23 -34.14
CA ALA A 703 -26.49 -19.46 -34.54
C ALA A 703 -25.20 -20.26 -34.33
N VAL A 704 -25.08 -20.98 -33.20
CA VAL A 704 -23.94 -21.85 -32.91
C VAL A 704 -23.87 -23.01 -33.90
N GLU A 705 -25.00 -23.66 -34.19
CA GLU A 705 -25.04 -24.77 -35.16
C GLU A 705 -24.67 -24.30 -36.58
N LYS A 706 -25.20 -23.16 -37.03
CA LYS A 706 -24.83 -22.54 -38.32
C LYS A 706 -23.35 -22.20 -38.38
N SER A 707 -22.79 -21.65 -37.30
CA SER A 707 -21.35 -21.32 -37.19
C SER A 707 -20.47 -22.57 -37.31
N LEU A 708 -20.83 -23.67 -36.63
CA LEU A 708 -20.10 -24.94 -36.71
C LEU A 708 -20.13 -25.53 -38.13
N ARG A 709 -21.31 -25.53 -38.78
CA ARG A 709 -21.46 -25.97 -40.17
C ARG A 709 -20.62 -25.11 -41.12
N PHE A 710 -20.63 -23.80 -40.92
CA PHE A 710 -19.85 -22.86 -41.72
C PHE A 710 -18.34 -23.06 -41.54
N LYS A 711 -17.85 -23.26 -40.30
CA LYS A 711 -16.44 -23.58 -40.03
C LYS A 711 -15.99 -24.86 -40.72
N ALA A 712 -16.81 -25.91 -40.71
CA ALA A 712 -16.49 -27.16 -41.41
C ALA A 712 -16.41 -26.99 -42.93
N LEU A 713 -17.29 -26.18 -43.52
CA LEU A 713 -17.25 -25.85 -44.96
C LEU A 713 -16.05 -24.97 -45.31
N ALA A 714 -15.73 -23.97 -44.48
CA ALA A 714 -14.56 -23.12 -44.66
C ALA A 714 -13.24 -23.90 -44.58
N GLN A 715 -13.17 -24.90 -43.69
CA GLN A 715 -12.02 -25.81 -43.63
C GLN A 715 -11.86 -26.64 -44.92
N LYS A 716 -12.95 -27.20 -45.45
CA LYS A 716 -12.93 -27.90 -46.75
C LYS A 716 -12.50 -26.97 -47.90
N ALA A 717 -13.00 -25.74 -47.90
CA ALA A 717 -12.62 -24.73 -48.90
C ALA A 717 -11.13 -24.36 -48.79
N ARG A 718 -10.59 -24.27 -47.57
CA ARG A 718 -9.16 -24.02 -47.31
C ARG A 718 -8.30 -25.16 -47.85
N GLU A 719 -8.66 -26.42 -47.57
CA GLU A 719 -7.94 -27.59 -48.05
C GLU A 719 -7.92 -27.70 -49.58
N ALA A 720 -8.99 -27.24 -50.24
CA ALA A 720 -9.09 -27.19 -51.71
C ALA A 720 -8.44 -25.94 -52.34
N SER A 721 -8.03 -24.95 -51.55
CA SER A 721 -7.54 -23.67 -52.03
C SER A 721 -6.05 -23.70 -52.38
N PHE A 722 -5.71 -23.08 -53.52
CA PHE A 722 -4.33 -22.93 -53.98
C PHE A 722 -3.43 -22.14 -53.01
N TRP A 723 -4.02 -21.31 -52.14
CA TRP A 723 -3.25 -20.44 -51.24
C TRP A 723 -2.76 -21.11 -49.96
N TYR A 724 -3.18 -22.36 -49.69
CA TYR A 724 -2.94 -23.05 -48.43
C TYR A 724 -2.23 -24.40 -48.62
N GLY A 725 -1.70 -24.94 -47.53
CA GLY A 725 -1.04 -26.24 -47.49
C GLY A 725 0.37 -26.26 -48.08
N ARG A 726 0.87 -27.46 -48.41
CA ARG A 726 2.25 -27.66 -48.90
C ARG A 726 2.47 -27.19 -50.34
N GLY A 727 1.41 -27.12 -51.14
CA GLY A 727 1.46 -26.69 -52.55
C GLY A 727 1.27 -25.18 -52.76
N ARG A 728 1.24 -24.40 -51.68
CA ARG A 728 1.03 -22.95 -51.72
C ARG A 728 2.19 -22.20 -52.41
N PRO A 729 1.95 -20.97 -52.90
CA PRO A 729 3.01 -20.10 -53.37
C PRO A 729 4.05 -19.81 -52.28
N CYS A 730 5.33 -19.97 -52.61
CA CYS A 730 6.45 -19.61 -51.73
C CYS A 730 7.13 -18.30 -52.18
N TRP A 731 7.72 -17.55 -51.24
CA TRP A 731 8.23 -16.19 -51.49
C TRP A 731 9.38 -16.11 -52.50
N LEU A 732 10.15 -17.19 -52.67
CA LEU A 732 11.21 -17.32 -53.68
C LEU A 732 10.77 -18.08 -54.95
N GLY A 733 9.48 -18.44 -55.06
CA GLY A 733 8.93 -19.15 -56.20
C GLY A 733 9.70 -20.45 -56.51
N PRO A 734 10.15 -20.68 -57.75
CA PRO A 734 10.81 -21.93 -58.18
C PRO A 734 12.27 -22.05 -57.72
N ILE A 735 12.85 -21.05 -57.04
CA ILE A 735 14.25 -21.09 -56.61
C ILE A 735 14.40 -22.10 -55.46
N PRO A 736 15.36 -23.04 -55.54
CA PRO A 736 15.55 -24.05 -54.51
C PRO A 736 15.96 -23.40 -53.18
N TYR A 737 15.04 -23.41 -52.22
CA TYR A 737 15.22 -22.89 -50.88
C TYR A 737 14.64 -23.85 -49.84
N LYS A 738 15.34 -24.04 -48.71
CA LYS A 738 14.85 -24.88 -47.61
C LYS A 738 13.91 -24.07 -46.73
N TYR A 739 12.62 -24.17 -47.00
CA TYR A 739 11.60 -23.50 -46.21
C TYR A 739 11.52 -24.04 -44.78
N PRO A 740 11.21 -23.19 -43.78
CA PRO A 740 11.06 -23.63 -42.40
C PRO A 740 9.94 -24.66 -42.23
N SER A 741 10.20 -25.75 -41.50
CA SER A 741 9.27 -26.89 -41.38
C SER A 741 8.00 -26.58 -40.55
N TYR A 742 8.04 -25.54 -39.74
CA TYR A 742 6.92 -25.09 -38.89
C TYR A 742 5.93 -24.18 -39.64
N LEU A 743 6.28 -23.69 -40.83
CA LEU A 743 5.36 -22.95 -41.70
C LEU A 743 4.67 -23.94 -42.65
N THR A 744 3.52 -24.48 -42.22
CA THR A 744 2.81 -25.56 -42.90
C THR A 744 1.85 -25.08 -44.00
N GLY A 745 1.59 -23.78 -44.11
CA GLY A 745 0.59 -23.23 -45.03
C GLY A 745 -0.82 -23.19 -44.47
N GLU A 746 -0.97 -23.31 -43.16
CA GLU A 746 -2.28 -23.23 -42.49
C GLU A 746 -2.80 -21.81 -42.33
N LEU A 747 -1.89 -20.83 -42.27
CA LEU A 747 -2.23 -19.41 -42.10
C LEU A 747 -2.38 -18.69 -43.45
N PRO A 748 -3.34 -17.75 -43.58
CA PRO A 748 -3.49 -16.95 -44.78
C PRO A 748 -2.25 -16.08 -45.02
N GLY A 749 -1.69 -16.15 -46.23
CA GLY A 749 -0.50 -15.38 -46.58
C GLY A 749 0.81 -15.95 -46.04
N ASP A 750 0.84 -17.23 -45.65
CA ASP A 750 2.07 -17.97 -45.39
C ASP A 750 2.78 -18.27 -46.73
N TYR A 751 3.87 -17.55 -47.02
CA TYR A 751 4.74 -17.83 -48.18
C TYR A 751 6.03 -18.56 -47.80
N GLY A 752 6.13 -19.11 -46.58
CA GLY A 752 7.34 -19.78 -46.07
C GLY A 752 8.48 -18.82 -45.74
N PHE A 753 8.18 -17.54 -45.46
CA PHE A 753 9.18 -16.52 -45.17
C PHE A 753 9.37 -16.35 -43.65
N ASP A 754 10.51 -16.82 -43.12
CA ASP A 754 10.96 -16.52 -41.76
C ASP A 754 12.49 -16.66 -41.66
N VAL A 755 13.21 -15.70 -42.26
CA VAL A 755 14.68 -15.72 -42.31
C VAL A 755 15.30 -15.58 -40.92
N ALA A 756 14.64 -14.85 -40.02
CA ALA A 756 15.11 -14.60 -38.65
C ALA A 756 14.73 -15.72 -37.66
N GLY A 757 13.89 -16.68 -38.07
CA GLY A 757 13.46 -17.80 -37.23
C GLY A 757 12.57 -17.40 -36.06
N LEU A 758 11.85 -16.28 -36.18
CA LEU A 758 11.01 -15.74 -35.12
C LEU A 758 9.76 -16.58 -34.88
N GLY A 759 9.28 -17.31 -35.90
CA GLY A 759 8.07 -18.11 -35.87
C GLY A 759 8.25 -19.57 -35.40
N LYS A 760 9.41 -19.95 -34.86
CA LYS A 760 9.70 -21.34 -34.45
C LYS A 760 8.78 -21.84 -33.34
N ASP A 761 8.42 -20.96 -32.40
CA ASP A 761 7.48 -21.28 -31.34
C ASP A 761 6.03 -21.11 -31.87
N PRO A 762 5.18 -22.15 -31.85
CA PRO A 762 3.81 -22.07 -32.34
C PRO A 762 2.97 -21.02 -31.60
N VAL A 763 3.24 -20.77 -30.30
CA VAL A 763 2.51 -19.78 -29.52
C VAL A 763 2.91 -18.36 -29.95
N ALA A 764 4.20 -18.12 -30.13
CA ALA A 764 4.71 -16.87 -30.67
C ALA A 764 4.23 -16.61 -32.10
N LEU A 765 4.23 -17.64 -32.96
CA LEU A 765 3.76 -17.54 -34.34
C LEU A 765 2.29 -17.10 -34.41
N GLN A 766 1.41 -17.71 -33.61
CA GLN A 766 0.01 -17.32 -33.54
C GLN A 766 -0.15 -15.86 -33.05
N LYS A 767 0.67 -15.44 -32.09
CA LYS A 767 0.67 -14.06 -31.58
C LYS A 767 1.14 -13.06 -32.63
N TYR A 768 2.20 -13.38 -33.39
CA TYR A 768 2.70 -12.53 -34.47
C TYR A 768 1.70 -12.40 -35.60
N PHE A 769 1.02 -13.49 -35.96
CA PHE A 769 -0.05 -13.45 -36.96
C PHE A 769 -1.20 -12.53 -36.52
N ASN A 770 -1.63 -12.61 -35.26
CA ASN A 770 -2.66 -11.71 -34.73
C ASN A 770 -2.22 -10.24 -34.77
N PHE A 771 -0.96 -9.96 -34.44
CA PHE A 771 -0.41 -8.60 -34.55
C PHE A 771 -0.32 -8.14 -35.99
N GLU A 772 0.06 -9.01 -36.92
CA GLU A 772 0.12 -8.69 -38.34
C GLU A 772 -1.24 -8.28 -38.89
N ILE A 773 -2.31 -9.03 -38.59
CA ILE A 773 -3.68 -8.66 -38.99
C ILE A 773 -4.06 -7.28 -38.45
N LEU A 774 -3.75 -7.01 -37.18
CA LEU A 774 -4.05 -5.72 -36.57
C LEU A 774 -3.34 -4.59 -37.32
N HIS A 775 -2.01 -4.65 -37.42
CA HIS A 775 -1.25 -3.60 -38.10
C HIS A 775 -1.64 -3.45 -39.57
N ALA A 776 -1.96 -4.55 -40.26
CA ALA A 776 -2.50 -4.54 -41.62
C ALA A 776 -3.78 -3.70 -41.74
N ARG A 777 -4.78 -3.96 -40.89
CA ARG A 777 -6.05 -3.21 -40.89
C ARG A 777 -5.85 -1.73 -40.60
N TRP A 778 -5.01 -1.40 -39.61
CA TRP A 778 -4.67 -0.03 -39.28
C TRP A 778 -3.94 0.67 -40.41
N ALA A 779 -2.98 0.00 -41.06
CA ALA A 779 -2.25 0.57 -42.18
C ALA A 779 -3.14 0.80 -43.40
N MET A 780 -4.08 -0.11 -43.71
CA MET A 780 -5.05 0.10 -44.79
C MET A 780 -5.94 1.31 -44.53
N LEU A 781 -6.50 1.45 -43.32
CA LEU A 781 -7.30 2.61 -42.94
C LEU A 781 -6.47 3.91 -42.94
N ALA A 782 -5.25 3.88 -42.42
CA ALA A 782 -4.34 5.03 -42.42
C ALA A 782 -4.02 5.47 -43.86
N SER A 783 -3.72 4.54 -44.75
CA SER A 783 -3.43 4.83 -46.16
C SER A 783 -4.59 5.56 -46.83
N ILE A 784 -5.83 5.10 -46.61
CA ILE A 784 -7.03 5.78 -47.12
C ILE A 784 -7.15 7.18 -46.51
N GLY A 785 -7.02 7.30 -45.18
CA GLY A 785 -7.19 8.56 -44.45
C GLY A 785 -6.16 9.64 -44.79
N VAL A 786 -5.09 9.26 -45.48
CA VAL A 786 -3.99 10.17 -45.84
C VAL A 786 -4.04 10.55 -47.31
N ILE A 787 -4.53 9.66 -48.17
CA ILE A 787 -4.69 9.91 -49.59
C ILE A 787 -5.99 10.69 -49.86
N VAL A 788 -7.10 10.28 -49.26
CA VAL A 788 -8.44 10.78 -49.62
C VAL A 788 -8.64 12.27 -49.34
N PRO A 789 -8.26 12.83 -48.17
CA PRO A 789 -8.46 14.26 -47.91
C PRO A 789 -7.69 15.15 -48.89
N GLU A 790 -6.42 14.86 -49.15
CA GLU A 790 -5.60 15.58 -50.14
C GLU A 790 -6.18 15.47 -51.55
N LEU A 791 -6.65 14.28 -51.92
CA LEU A 791 -7.24 14.05 -53.24
C LEU A 791 -8.57 14.81 -53.41
N LEU A 792 -9.42 14.84 -52.39
CA LEU A 792 -10.71 15.54 -52.44
C LEU A 792 -10.55 17.07 -52.50
N GLU A 793 -9.54 17.61 -51.83
CA GLU A 793 -9.17 19.04 -51.92
C GLU A 793 -8.67 19.38 -53.33
N GLU A 794 -7.74 18.58 -53.86
CA GLU A 794 -7.14 18.81 -55.18
C GLU A 794 -8.17 18.70 -56.31
N LEU A 795 -9.17 17.82 -56.15
CA LEU A 795 -10.30 17.69 -57.08
C LEU A 795 -11.40 18.74 -56.86
N GLY A 796 -11.31 19.57 -55.81
CA GLY A 796 -12.27 20.63 -55.50
C GLY A 796 -13.64 20.16 -55.03
N PHE A 797 -13.77 18.92 -54.53
CA PHE A 797 -15.05 18.37 -54.08
C PHE A 797 -15.44 18.83 -52.67
N VAL A 798 -14.45 19.00 -51.79
CA VAL A 798 -14.62 19.42 -50.40
C VAL A 798 -13.44 20.31 -50.04
N HIS A 799 -13.70 21.41 -49.33
CA HIS A 799 -12.66 22.27 -48.78
C HIS A 799 -12.38 21.91 -47.32
N PHE A 800 -11.15 21.53 -47.03
CA PHE A 800 -10.61 21.22 -45.72
C PHE A 800 -9.73 22.36 -45.23
N VAL A 801 -9.74 22.61 -43.92
CA VAL A 801 -8.87 23.62 -43.28
C VAL A 801 -7.38 23.26 -43.45
N GLU A 802 -7.06 21.97 -43.36
CA GLU A 802 -5.74 21.42 -43.65
C GLU A 802 -5.91 19.98 -44.13
N PRO A 803 -5.60 19.67 -45.40
CA PRO A 803 -5.75 18.32 -45.96
C PRO A 803 -4.55 17.41 -45.66
N VAL A 804 -3.38 17.96 -45.30
CA VAL A 804 -2.14 17.17 -45.12
C VAL A 804 -2.09 16.51 -43.74
N TRP A 805 -2.09 15.18 -43.71
CA TRP A 805 -2.36 14.39 -42.50
C TRP A 805 -1.52 14.72 -41.25
N TRP A 806 -0.25 15.09 -41.38
CA TRP A 806 0.61 15.43 -40.24
C TRP A 806 0.49 16.89 -39.79
N LYS A 807 -0.02 17.78 -40.66
CA LYS A 807 -0.25 19.20 -40.33
C LYS A 807 -1.59 19.41 -39.64
N VAL A 808 -2.57 18.52 -39.85
CA VAL A 808 -3.91 18.58 -39.21
C VAL A 808 -3.82 18.74 -37.69
N GLY A 809 -2.94 17.98 -37.04
CA GLY A 809 -2.77 18.05 -35.58
C GLY A 809 -2.19 19.38 -35.09
N TYR A 810 -1.29 19.99 -35.88
CA TYR A 810 -0.71 21.29 -35.58
C TYR A 810 -1.71 22.43 -35.82
N ALA A 811 -2.45 22.40 -36.94
CA ALA A 811 -3.53 23.34 -37.22
C ALA A 811 -4.56 23.38 -36.08
N LYS A 812 -4.88 22.22 -35.50
CA LYS A 812 -5.79 22.10 -34.34
C LYS A 812 -5.27 22.75 -33.05
N LEU A 813 -3.96 22.81 -32.83
CA LEU A 813 -3.37 23.48 -31.67
C LEU A 813 -3.33 25.01 -31.84
N GLN A 814 -3.46 25.52 -33.06
CA GLN A 814 -3.40 26.96 -33.36
C GLN A 814 -4.74 27.69 -33.19
N GLY A 815 -5.85 26.97 -32.98
CA GLY A 815 -7.10 27.54 -32.48
C GLY A 815 -8.29 27.52 -33.43
N ASP A 816 -8.16 27.01 -34.66
CA ASP A 816 -9.26 26.99 -35.61
C ASP A 816 -10.21 25.79 -35.39
N THR A 817 -11.52 26.04 -35.50
CA THR A 817 -12.57 25.03 -35.47
C THR A 817 -12.54 24.22 -36.77
N LEU A 818 -12.30 22.92 -36.67
CA LEU A 818 -12.26 22.03 -37.82
C LEU A 818 -13.63 21.35 -37.97
N ASP A 819 -14.26 21.51 -39.13
CA ASP A 819 -15.48 20.78 -39.47
C ASP A 819 -15.11 19.32 -39.76
N TYR A 820 -15.56 18.41 -38.90
CA TYR A 820 -15.26 17.00 -39.09
C TYR A 820 -15.96 16.48 -40.37
N LEU A 821 -15.19 15.87 -41.27
CA LEU A 821 -15.63 15.43 -42.61
C LEU A 821 -16.12 16.55 -43.54
N GLY A 822 -15.85 17.82 -43.25
CA GLY A 822 -16.32 18.95 -44.06
C GLY A 822 -17.84 19.16 -44.03
N ILE A 823 -18.53 18.58 -43.03
CA ILE A 823 -19.98 18.74 -42.86
C ILE A 823 -20.25 20.01 -42.03
N PRO A 824 -20.95 21.02 -42.57
CA PRO A 824 -21.26 22.24 -41.84
C PRO A 824 -22.09 21.93 -40.58
N GLY A 825 -21.59 22.31 -39.40
CA GLY A 825 -22.31 22.18 -38.11
C GLY A 825 -21.79 21.10 -37.17
N LEU A 826 -20.84 20.24 -37.58
CA LEU A 826 -20.17 19.31 -36.66
C LEU A 826 -18.90 19.94 -36.05
N HIS A 827 -19.08 21.01 -35.27
CA HIS A 827 -17.98 21.78 -34.70
C HIS A 827 -17.40 21.10 -33.45
N ILE A 828 -16.16 20.62 -33.54
CA ILE A 828 -15.38 20.20 -32.37
C ILE A 828 -14.54 21.41 -31.92
N VAL A 829 -14.93 22.04 -30.81
CA VAL A 829 -14.37 23.32 -30.34
C VAL A 829 -12.88 23.20 -29.95
N GLY A 830 -12.02 23.92 -30.67
CA GLY A 830 -10.66 24.33 -30.28
C GLY A 830 -9.68 23.23 -29.81
N GLY A 831 -8.62 23.63 -29.09
CA GLY A 831 -7.56 22.72 -28.58
C GLY A 831 -8.06 21.61 -27.64
N GLN A 832 -9.26 21.74 -27.08
CA GLN A 832 -9.94 20.70 -26.29
C GLN A 832 -10.49 19.56 -27.15
N GLY A 833 -10.71 19.80 -28.45
CA GLY A 833 -11.09 18.76 -29.40
C GLY A 833 -10.07 17.63 -29.52
N VAL A 834 -8.80 17.84 -29.18
CA VAL A 834 -7.78 16.77 -29.19
C VAL A 834 -8.09 15.76 -28.08
N ILE A 835 -8.48 16.25 -26.91
CA ILE A 835 -8.85 15.43 -25.74
C ILE A 835 -10.13 14.66 -26.03
N ILE A 836 -11.14 15.31 -26.62
CA ILE A 836 -12.39 14.64 -27.00
C ILE A 836 -12.12 13.53 -28.02
N ILE A 837 -11.33 13.80 -29.07
CA ILE A 837 -10.94 12.76 -30.04
C ILE A 837 -10.16 11.63 -29.36
N ALA A 838 -9.23 11.94 -28.47
CA ALA A 838 -8.47 10.93 -27.73
C ALA A 838 -9.36 10.07 -26.83
N ILE A 839 -10.39 10.66 -26.20
CA ILE A 839 -11.37 9.93 -25.37
C ILE A 839 -12.29 9.09 -26.24
N CYS A 840 -12.80 9.62 -27.36
CA CYS A 840 -13.59 8.85 -28.32
C CYS A 840 -12.78 7.67 -28.88
N GLN A 841 -11.50 7.90 -29.21
CA GLN A 841 -10.58 6.84 -29.62
C GLN A 841 -10.39 5.82 -28.51
N ALA A 842 -10.11 6.24 -27.27
CA ALA A 842 -9.97 5.32 -26.15
C ALA A 842 -11.24 4.48 -25.93
N LEU A 843 -12.43 5.09 -25.94
CA LEU A 843 -13.70 4.38 -25.77
C LEU A 843 -14.01 3.43 -26.93
N LEU A 844 -13.77 3.85 -28.17
CA LEU A 844 -13.94 3.00 -29.35
C LEU A 844 -12.93 1.84 -29.39
N MET A 845 -11.76 2.02 -28.78
CA MET A 845 -10.69 1.00 -28.72
C MET A 845 -10.84 0.01 -27.57
N VAL A 846 -11.47 0.43 -26.45
CA VAL A 846 -11.64 -0.43 -25.27
C VAL A 846 -12.50 -1.66 -25.57
N GLY A 847 -13.62 -1.51 -26.29
CA GLY A 847 -14.50 -2.63 -26.61
C GLY A 847 -13.82 -3.74 -27.44
N PRO A 848 -13.24 -3.41 -28.60
CA PRO A 848 -12.49 -4.36 -29.43
C PRO A 848 -11.28 -4.96 -28.72
N GLU A 849 -10.53 -4.19 -27.93
CA GLU A 849 -9.36 -4.68 -27.20
C GLU A 849 -9.75 -5.60 -26.02
N TYR A 850 -10.86 -5.29 -25.34
CA TYR A 850 -11.45 -6.16 -24.33
C TYR A 850 -11.93 -7.48 -24.95
N ALA A 851 -12.63 -7.44 -26.09
CA ALA A 851 -13.06 -8.63 -26.82
C ALA A 851 -11.86 -9.46 -27.34
N ARG A 852 -10.74 -8.81 -27.70
CA ARG A 852 -9.50 -9.49 -28.09
C ARG A 852 -8.82 -10.19 -26.93
N TYR A 853 -8.81 -9.57 -25.75
CA TYR A 853 -8.17 -10.12 -24.54
C TYR A 853 -9.00 -11.26 -23.92
N CYS A 854 -10.33 -11.11 -23.85
CA CYS A 854 -11.24 -12.06 -23.20
C CYS A 854 -11.86 -13.08 -24.17
N GLY A 855 -11.67 -12.92 -25.49
CA GLY A 855 -12.31 -13.72 -26.53
C GLY A 855 -13.70 -13.19 -26.92
N ILE A 856 -14.18 -13.55 -28.12
CA ILE A 856 -15.50 -13.11 -28.64
C ILE A 856 -16.66 -13.55 -27.72
N GLU A 857 -16.47 -14.64 -26.96
CA GLU A 857 -17.42 -15.11 -25.95
C GLU A 857 -17.66 -14.08 -24.82
N ALA A 858 -16.72 -13.15 -24.61
CA ALA A 858 -16.88 -12.05 -23.66
C ALA A 858 -17.92 -10.99 -24.10
N LEU A 859 -18.39 -11.06 -25.36
CA LEU A 859 -19.50 -10.23 -25.86
C LEU A 859 -20.87 -10.90 -25.66
N GLU A 860 -20.92 -12.16 -25.21
CA GLU A 860 -22.18 -12.86 -24.88
C GLU A 860 -23.00 -12.14 -23.79
N PRO A 861 -22.41 -11.54 -22.73
CA PRO A 861 -23.16 -10.76 -21.74
C PRO A 861 -23.82 -9.49 -22.31
N LEU A 862 -23.34 -8.99 -23.46
CA LEU A 862 -23.91 -7.85 -24.19
C LEU A 862 -25.01 -8.28 -25.19
N GLY A 863 -25.30 -9.58 -25.30
CA GLY A 863 -26.32 -10.12 -26.20
C GLY A 863 -25.90 -10.18 -27.67
N LEU A 864 -24.61 -10.02 -27.97
CA LEU A 864 -24.06 -10.09 -29.33
C LEU A 864 -23.41 -11.46 -29.58
N TYR A 865 -24.10 -12.32 -30.34
CA TYR A 865 -23.56 -13.60 -30.78
C TYR A 865 -23.00 -13.47 -32.20
N LEU A 866 -21.68 -13.45 -32.31
CA LEU A 866 -21.00 -13.27 -33.59
C LEU A 866 -20.59 -14.64 -34.16
N PRO A 867 -21.08 -15.03 -35.34
CA PRO A 867 -20.64 -16.25 -35.99
C PRO A 867 -19.19 -16.05 -36.48
N GLY A 868 -18.18 -16.65 -35.84
CA GLY A 868 -16.80 -16.46 -36.30
C GLY A 868 -15.72 -16.97 -35.36
N ASP A 869 -14.52 -16.41 -35.56
CA ASP A 869 -13.33 -16.63 -34.75
C ASP A 869 -12.74 -15.28 -34.33
N ILE A 870 -11.85 -15.26 -33.33
CA ILE A 870 -11.31 -14.07 -32.66
C ILE A 870 -10.84 -12.99 -33.65
N ASN A 871 -10.20 -13.39 -34.76
CA ASN A 871 -9.69 -12.48 -35.78
C ASN A 871 -10.72 -12.05 -36.85
N TYR A 872 -11.77 -12.85 -37.01
CA TYR A 872 -12.81 -12.71 -38.03
C TYR A 872 -14.18 -12.93 -37.39
N PRO A 873 -14.65 -12.00 -36.53
CA PRO A 873 -16.02 -12.01 -36.04
C PRO A 873 -16.95 -11.78 -37.24
N GLY A 874 -17.84 -12.73 -37.54
CA GLY A 874 -18.87 -12.54 -38.56
C GLY A 874 -20.12 -11.87 -37.99
N GLY A 875 -21.18 -11.81 -38.80
CA GLY A 875 -22.45 -11.17 -38.44
C GLY A 875 -22.53 -9.71 -38.91
N LEU A 876 -23.74 -9.14 -38.86
CA LEU A 876 -24.07 -7.85 -39.51
C LEU A 876 -23.23 -6.66 -39.01
N LEU A 877 -22.71 -6.72 -37.77
CA LEU A 877 -21.92 -5.62 -37.20
C LEU A 877 -20.51 -5.52 -37.80
N PHE A 878 -19.90 -6.66 -38.13
CA PHE A 878 -18.52 -6.74 -38.64
C PHE A 878 -18.44 -7.08 -40.13
N ASP A 879 -19.54 -7.58 -40.71
CA ASP A 879 -19.72 -7.77 -42.14
C ASP A 879 -21.13 -7.28 -42.56
N PRO A 880 -21.33 -5.95 -42.64
CA PRO A 880 -22.64 -5.36 -42.95
C PRO A 880 -23.11 -5.68 -44.38
N LEU A 881 -22.19 -6.02 -45.28
CA LEU A 881 -22.46 -6.33 -46.69
C LEU A 881 -22.60 -7.84 -46.94
N GLY A 882 -22.38 -8.69 -45.93
CA GLY A 882 -22.50 -10.15 -46.04
C GLY A 882 -21.48 -10.79 -46.99
N LEU A 883 -20.33 -10.14 -47.21
CA LEU A 883 -19.31 -10.59 -48.16
C LEU A 883 -18.62 -11.90 -47.71
N SER A 884 -18.73 -12.25 -46.44
CA SER A 884 -18.19 -13.47 -45.83
C SER A 884 -19.16 -14.65 -45.80
N ALA A 885 -20.35 -14.53 -46.40
CA ALA A 885 -21.39 -15.55 -46.33
C ALA A 885 -21.06 -16.86 -47.10
N ASP A 886 -20.20 -16.79 -48.11
CA ASP A 886 -19.71 -17.97 -48.84
C ASP A 886 -18.37 -18.45 -48.25
N PRO A 887 -18.26 -19.72 -47.78
CA PRO A 887 -17.03 -20.26 -47.21
C PRO A 887 -15.80 -20.19 -48.13
N VAL A 888 -15.98 -20.31 -49.45
CA VAL A 888 -14.87 -20.26 -50.43
C VAL A 888 -14.36 -18.83 -50.57
N ALA A 889 -15.27 -17.90 -50.85
CA ALA A 889 -14.93 -16.48 -50.92
C ALA A 889 -14.33 -15.98 -49.59
N PHE A 890 -14.81 -16.46 -48.45
CA PHE A 890 -14.33 -16.06 -47.13
C PHE A 890 -12.85 -16.38 -46.91
N GLU A 891 -12.39 -17.59 -47.25
CA GLU A 891 -10.96 -17.94 -47.13
C GLU A 891 -10.11 -17.15 -48.14
N GLU A 892 -10.62 -16.88 -49.34
CA GLU A 892 -9.93 -16.03 -50.31
C GLU A 892 -9.78 -14.57 -49.83
N LEU A 893 -10.83 -14.03 -49.20
CA LEU A 893 -10.84 -12.68 -48.64
C LEU A 893 -9.80 -12.52 -47.52
N LYS A 894 -9.60 -13.54 -46.67
CA LYS A 894 -8.54 -13.52 -45.63
C LYS A 894 -7.15 -13.38 -46.24
N VAL A 895 -6.88 -14.10 -47.33
CA VAL A 895 -5.60 -13.97 -48.05
C VAL A 895 -5.46 -12.59 -48.68
N LYS A 896 -6.51 -12.06 -49.30
CA LYS A 896 -6.53 -10.71 -49.89
C LYS A 896 -6.29 -9.64 -48.82
N GLU A 897 -6.89 -9.78 -47.65
CA GLU A 897 -6.73 -8.84 -46.53
C GLU A 897 -5.26 -8.74 -46.09
N ILE A 898 -4.60 -9.87 -45.81
CA ILE A 898 -3.17 -9.86 -45.42
C ILE A 898 -2.28 -9.29 -46.53
N LYS A 899 -2.55 -9.63 -47.80
CA LYS A 899 -1.75 -9.12 -48.92
C LYS A 899 -1.88 -7.60 -49.06
N ASN A 900 -3.10 -7.09 -49.06
CA ASN A 900 -3.34 -5.63 -49.11
C ASN A 900 -2.83 -4.93 -47.84
N GLY A 901 -2.94 -5.58 -46.69
CA GLY A 901 -2.40 -5.13 -45.41
C GLY A 901 -0.89 -4.97 -45.39
N ARG A 902 -0.15 -5.97 -45.86
CA ARG A 902 1.31 -5.90 -46.03
C ARG A 902 1.72 -4.79 -46.99
N LEU A 903 1.01 -4.68 -48.11
CA LEU A 903 1.24 -3.59 -49.06
C LEU A 903 1.01 -2.22 -48.40
N ALA A 904 -0.07 -2.07 -47.64
CA ALA A 904 -0.38 -0.83 -46.93
C ALA A 904 0.65 -0.50 -45.84
N MET A 905 1.14 -1.49 -45.09
CA MET A 905 2.20 -1.28 -44.09
C MET A 905 3.49 -0.76 -44.75
N VAL A 906 3.87 -1.31 -45.91
CA VAL A 906 5.02 -0.82 -46.68
C VAL A 906 4.75 0.58 -47.26
N ALA A 907 3.56 0.80 -47.82
CA ALA A 907 3.15 2.11 -48.32
C ALA A 907 3.21 3.18 -47.22
N TRP A 908 2.81 2.84 -45.99
CA TRP A 908 2.83 3.76 -44.85
C TRP A 908 4.25 4.19 -44.44
N ILE A 909 5.23 3.28 -44.51
CA ILE A 909 6.66 3.61 -44.36
C ILE A 909 7.08 4.60 -45.45
N GLY A 910 6.66 4.36 -46.69
CA GLY A 910 6.91 5.26 -47.83
C GLY A 910 6.34 6.66 -47.61
N PHE A 911 5.05 6.77 -47.27
CA PHE A 911 4.39 8.06 -47.02
C PHE A 911 5.03 8.82 -45.86
N TYR A 912 5.40 8.13 -44.78
CA TYR A 912 6.08 8.75 -43.65
C TYR A 912 7.45 9.31 -44.02
N LEU A 913 8.30 8.50 -44.66
CA LEU A 913 9.64 8.92 -45.08
C LEU A 913 9.57 10.07 -46.09
N GLN A 914 8.65 9.99 -47.05
CA GLN A 914 8.45 11.03 -48.04
C GLN A 914 8.00 12.33 -47.39
N ALA A 915 7.01 12.29 -46.50
CA ALA A 915 6.54 13.45 -45.75
C ALA A 915 7.66 14.09 -44.89
N ALA A 916 8.49 13.26 -44.24
CA ALA A 916 9.59 13.73 -43.40
C ALA A 916 10.68 14.45 -44.20
N VAL A 917 10.94 14.01 -45.45
CA VAL A 917 12.00 14.58 -46.30
C VAL A 917 11.50 15.77 -47.10
N THR A 918 10.31 15.69 -47.71
CA THR A 918 9.83 16.72 -48.64
C THR A 918 8.94 17.77 -47.98
N GLY A 919 8.35 17.46 -46.81
CA GLY A 919 7.39 18.32 -46.13
C GLY A 919 6.05 18.48 -46.88
N LYS A 920 5.82 17.67 -47.93
CA LYS A 920 4.64 17.69 -48.81
C LYS A 920 3.88 16.38 -48.75
N GLY A 921 2.56 16.45 -48.95
CA GLY A 921 1.60 15.35 -48.99
C GLY A 921 1.90 14.27 -50.05
N PRO A 922 1.47 13.01 -49.86
CA PRO A 922 1.69 11.95 -50.85
C PRO A 922 1.10 12.27 -52.24
N ILE A 923 -0.07 12.91 -52.32
CA ILE A 923 -0.68 13.27 -53.61
C ILE A 923 0.14 14.35 -54.30
N GLN A 924 0.54 15.37 -53.55
CA GLN A 924 1.36 16.46 -54.08
C GLN A 924 2.71 15.95 -54.60
N ASN A 925 3.39 15.08 -53.85
CA ASN A 925 4.65 14.51 -54.33
C ASN A 925 4.46 13.61 -55.55
N LEU A 926 3.33 12.90 -55.67
CA LEU A 926 3.02 12.10 -56.85
C LEU A 926 2.85 13.00 -58.08
N LEU A 927 2.10 14.10 -57.96
CA LEU A 927 1.92 15.07 -59.03
C LEU A 927 3.25 15.69 -59.46
N GLU A 928 4.09 16.07 -58.50
CA GLU A 928 5.42 16.62 -58.76
C GLU A 928 6.36 15.59 -59.43
N HIS A 929 6.30 14.32 -59.01
CA HIS A 929 7.04 13.24 -59.67
C HIS A 929 6.56 12.99 -61.09
N VAL A 930 5.24 12.98 -61.33
CA VAL A 930 4.67 12.79 -62.67
C VAL A 930 5.03 13.98 -63.59
N SER A 931 5.10 15.20 -63.03
CA SER A 931 5.49 16.39 -63.78
C SER A 931 6.99 16.48 -64.10
N ASP A 932 7.86 16.02 -63.20
CA ASP A 932 9.31 15.95 -63.40
C ASP A 932 9.93 14.70 -62.73
N PRO A 933 9.91 13.55 -63.43
CA PRO A 933 10.37 12.27 -62.86
C PRO A 933 11.87 12.21 -62.62
N LEU A 934 12.66 13.03 -63.33
CA LEU A 934 14.13 13.00 -63.28
C LEU A 934 14.68 13.75 -62.07
N HIS A 935 14.00 14.80 -61.61
CA HIS A 935 14.43 15.57 -60.44
C HIS A 935 13.68 15.20 -59.16
N ASN A 936 12.45 14.71 -59.23
CA ASN A 936 11.65 14.36 -58.05
C ASN A 936 11.62 12.84 -57.82
N ASN A 937 12.76 12.20 -57.56
CA ASN A 937 12.84 10.74 -57.39
C ASN A 937 13.69 10.34 -56.18
N VAL A 938 13.71 9.05 -55.87
CA VAL A 938 14.44 8.51 -54.70
C VAL A 938 15.92 8.93 -54.69
N THR A 939 16.57 9.08 -55.84
CA THR A 939 18.00 9.43 -55.91
C THR A 939 18.28 10.90 -55.58
N SER A 940 17.37 11.81 -55.91
CA SER A 940 17.49 13.21 -55.48
C SER A 940 17.18 13.37 -53.99
N PHE A 941 16.27 12.56 -53.44
CA PHE A 941 15.96 12.55 -52.00
C PHE A 941 17.12 12.01 -51.13
N ILE A 942 17.84 10.98 -51.59
CA ILE A 942 19.01 10.44 -50.86
C ILE A 942 20.15 11.47 -50.75
N LYS A 943 20.26 12.43 -51.67
CA LYS A 943 21.26 13.51 -51.59
C LYS A 943 20.92 14.61 -50.56
N LEU A 944 19.68 14.64 -50.06
CA LEU A 944 19.17 15.69 -49.17
C LEU A 944 19.18 15.27 -47.69
N MET A 945 19.29 13.96 -47.40
CA MET A 945 19.66 13.41 -46.08
C MET A 945 21.18 13.45 -45.90
#